data_AF-A0A318Y8Z6-F1
#
_entry.id   AF-A0A318Y8Z6-F1
#
_cell.length_a   1.000
_cell.length_b   1.000
_cell.length_c   1.000
_cell.angle_alpha   90.00
_cell.angle_beta   90.00
_cell.angle_gamma   90.00
#
_symmetry.space_group_name_H-M   'P 1'
#
loop_
_entity.id
_entity.type
_entity.pdbx_description
1 polymer ?
#
loop_
_entity_poly.entity_id
_entity_poly.type
_entity_poly.pdbx_seq_one_letter_code
_entity_poly.pdbx_strand_id
1 'polypeptide(L)'
;MSVFNDYSFHHSRPIEASELPEGYFHIIPSRVSSSPVDSGVIDQIRDEWSRALGKESTVPILDNKTLSSFLYVYPECPPIERGAMFKFAAIVALWSDRFDAAEIYTIVFIDLRQHKVIVHDLASQILARSYGITSFESGYEINNPYYDALTEILWQPGRHEHEQKILLKNFSAMLETPTRPSLDNMTFGAYKEQRSQNNAGKFASLVIPIFHGLHISESEQASVASLIKLGSLITGLASDFESFHIDFDKHATSDRLELISNAMAVLMANYGYTEEEASDILKSLILFLERQFLIDYDDWKASPASKSTDLRVYMALWVTSVGGACYAQAISPRYHGLKLKTTAEDRAQLTGRNKIRYKLHGYPLPASSQKPSDTPRKDVTVLTAGDQRDILAPFKKAPAEQLCMAPYEYTRSTPGKKMMSKFIDCLRTWLNLPDPSATVIEHVIDMIFHFTLMIDDIEDDSMLRRGKPAAHLVFGKSQTINSATYLYAKASRDLDQLQQEACKAAFLDELETLALGQALDLHWKFLKKCPTTSEYLNMVDNKTGGLFRMALRVMEIESRTEPCPDLMHLITLMGRYYQIRDDYMNLTSDEYTETKGYCEDLSEGKLSFPLIHALQNSPAADMMRGLLFHRENGQELSSEMKSYIVAEMRKAGSLAYARNTAMQLFDAMMETLERVEAKLGPNERLKALLRLLKL
;
A
#
# COMPACT_ATOMS: atom_id res chain seq x y z
N MET A 1 -26.69 16.81 19.93
CA MET A 1 -28.08 16.38 19.66
C MET A 1 -28.57 17.11 18.41
N SER A 2 -29.14 16.35 17.47
CA SER A 2 -29.76 16.67 16.15
C SER A 2 -29.58 18.10 15.60
N VAL A 3 -29.14 18.31 14.37
CA VAL A 3 -29.83 17.82 13.17
C VAL A 3 -28.84 17.68 12.00
N PHE A 4 -28.73 16.49 11.40
CA PHE A 4 -28.33 16.42 9.98
C PHE A 4 -29.54 16.95 9.20
N ASN A 5 -29.63 18.27 9.00
CA ASN A 5 -30.79 18.88 8.32
C ASN A 5 -30.97 18.33 6.88
N ASP A 6 -29.92 17.76 6.31
CA ASP A 6 -29.85 17.31 4.92
C ASP A 6 -30.18 15.82 4.74
N TYR A 7 -30.44 15.06 5.82
CA TYR A 7 -30.82 13.64 5.74
C TYR A 7 -31.85 13.24 6.79
N SER A 8 -32.96 12.67 6.33
CA SER A 8 -33.98 12.08 7.21
C SER A 8 -33.62 10.63 7.52
N PHE A 9 -33.31 10.36 8.79
CA PHE A 9 -33.06 9.01 9.29
C PHE A 9 -34.39 8.24 9.40
N HIS A 10 -34.46 7.05 8.80
CA HIS A 10 -35.70 6.25 8.70
C HIS A 10 -35.61 4.90 9.43
N HIS A 11 -34.39 4.40 9.68
CA HIS A 11 -34.17 3.04 10.17
C HIS A 11 -33.39 2.98 11.49
N SER A 12 -33.05 4.12 12.08
CA SER A 12 -32.32 4.22 13.33
C SER A 12 -32.78 5.35 14.24
N ARG A 13 -32.41 5.26 15.51
CA ARG A 13 -32.56 6.32 16.51
C ARG A 13 -31.21 6.76 17.07
N PRO A 14 -31.07 8.00 17.59
CA PRO A 14 -29.90 8.39 18.37
C PRO A 14 -29.73 7.50 19.60
N ILE A 15 -28.49 7.34 20.03
CA ILE A 15 -28.16 6.72 21.32
C ILE A 15 -28.43 7.75 22.42
N GLU A 16 -29.17 7.35 23.45
CA GLU A 16 -29.50 8.22 24.58
C GLU A 16 -28.33 8.35 25.55
N ALA A 17 -28.27 9.45 26.29
CA ALA A 17 -27.19 9.68 27.27
C ALA A 17 -27.16 8.60 28.38
N SER A 18 -28.31 7.99 28.69
CA SER A 18 -28.46 6.87 29.62
C SER A 18 -27.89 5.55 29.10
N GLU A 19 -27.66 5.43 27.79
CA GLU A 19 -27.12 4.22 27.13
C GLU A 19 -25.61 4.28 26.92
N LEU A 20 -24.95 5.38 27.31
CA LEU A 20 -23.50 5.53 27.17
C LEU A 20 -22.79 4.77 28.31
N PRO A 21 -21.73 3.98 28.00
CA PRO A 21 -20.96 3.31 29.04
C PRO A 21 -20.21 4.32 29.93
N GLU A 22 -19.84 3.88 31.13
CA GLU A 22 -19.02 4.70 32.02
C GLU A 22 -17.67 5.03 31.36
N GLY A 23 -17.23 6.28 31.46
CA GLY A 23 -15.97 6.74 30.83
C GLY A 23 -16.06 7.03 29.33
N TYR A 24 -17.23 6.86 28.70
CA TYR A 24 -17.44 7.21 27.29
C TYR A 24 -17.11 8.68 27.01
N PHE A 25 -16.21 8.91 26.06
CA PHE A 25 -15.68 10.26 25.79
C PHE A 25 -15.86 10.72 24.34
N HIS A 26 -16.33 9.87 23.44
CA HIS A 26 -16.48 10.20 22.03
C HIS A 26 -17.59 11.25 21.80
N ILE A 27 -17.34 12.18 20.89
CA ILE A 27 -18.24 13.31 20.60
C ILE A 27 -18.95 13.20 19.25
N ILE A 28 -18.56 12.26 18.40
CA ILE A 28 -19.18 12.05 17.09
C ILE A 28 -20.58 11.45 17.29
N PRO A 29 -21.62 11.97 16.61
CA PRO A 29 -22.98 11.43 16.72
C PRO A 29 -23.05 9.94 16.36
N SER A 30 -23.62 9.14 17.26
CA SER A 30 -23.88 7.72 17.06
C SER A 30 -25.38 7.43 17.03
N ARG A 31 -25.77 6.39 16.30
CA ARG A 31 -27.16 5.93 16.16
C ARG A 31 -27.18 4.41 16.27
N VAL A 32 -28.35 3.88 16.59
CA VAL A 32 -28.60 2.44 16.65
C VAL A 32 -29.80 2.07 15.79
N SER A 33 -29.65 1.00 15.01
CA SER A 33 -30.74 0.50 14.17
C SER A 33 -31.98 0.14 14.99
N SER A 34 -33.17 0.44 14.45
CA SER A 34 -34.45 0.28 15.13
C SER A 34 -34.97 -1.17 15.14
N SER A 35 -34.32 -2.11 14.46
CA SER A 35 -34.75 -3.51 14.40
C SER A 35 -33.58 -4.46 14.67
N PRO A 36 -33.80 -5.56 15.42
CA PRO A 36 -32.75 -6.53 15.70
C PRO A 36 -32.35 -7.31 14.44
N VAL A 37 -31.20 -7.99 14.52
CA VAL A 37 -30.77 -8.95 13.50
C VAL A 37 -31.59 -10.25 13.64
N ASP A 38 -31.99 -10.84 12.51
CA ASP A 38 -32.66 -12.14 12.49
C ASP A 38 -31.69 -13.25 12.95
N SER A 39 -32.08 -13.99 13.99
CA SER A 39 -31.31 -15.10 14.53
C SER A 39 -31.04 -16.21 13.50
N GLY A 40 -31.91 -16.39 12.49
CA GLY A 40 -31.72 -17.39 11.44
C GLY A 40 -30.50 -17.12 10.56
N VAL A 41 -30.16 -15.84 10.34
CA VAL A 41 -28.97 -15.43 9.57
C VAL A 41 -27.68 -15.78 10.33
N ILE A 42 -27.71 -15.64 11.67
CA ILE A 42 -26.57 -15.98 12.54
C ILE A 42 -26.26 -17.47 12.48
N ASP A 43 -27.29 -18.31 12.54
CA ASP A 43 -27.13 -19.77 12.46
C ASP A 43 -26.63 -20.21 11.08
N GLN A 44 -27.13 -19.59 9.99
CA GLN A 44 -26.64 -19.86 8.63
C GLN A 44 -25.14 -19.53 8.47
N ILE A 45 -24.69 -18.37 8.96
CA ILE A 45 -23.27 -17.97 8.92
C ILE A 45 -22.42 -18.99 9.68
N ARG A 46 -22.90 -19.44 10.85
CA ARG A 46 -22.20 -20.45 11.66
C ARG A 46 -22.03 -21.74 10.86
N ASP A 47 -23.07 -22.22 10.21
CA ASP A 47 -23.05 -23.46 9.43
C ASP A 47 -22.18 -23.36 8.15
N GLU A 48 -22.23 -22.23 7.45
CA GLU A 48 -21.38 -21.95 6.28
C GLU A 48 -19.90 -21.89 6.68
N TRP A 49 -19.58 -21.17 7.75
CA TRP A 49 -18.22 -21.05 8.26
C TRP A 49 -17.68 -22.39 8.77
N SER A 50 -18.46 -23.14 9.56
CA SER A 50 -18.06 -24.46 10.06
C SER A 50 -17.80 -25.47 8.93
N ARG A 51 -18.54 -25.39 7.81
CA ARG A 51 -18.27 -26.23 6.63
C ARG A 51 -16.93 -25.89 5.98
N ALA A 52 -16.62 -24.61 5.80
CA ALA A 52 -15.36 -24.16 5.20
C ALA A 52 -14.11 -24.45 6.07
N LEU A 53 -14.30 -24.70 7.37
CA LEU A 53 -13.20 -24.98 8.30
C LEU A 53 -12.91 -26.47 8.52
N GLY A 54 -13.81 -27.38 8.11
CA GLY A 54 -13.78 -28.78 8.56
C GLY A 54 -14.22 -28.94 10.02
N LYS A 55 -14.80 -30.09 10.38
CA LYS A 55 -15.57 -30.33 11.62
C LYS A 55 -14.81 -30.19 12.97
N GLU A 56 -13.57 -29.73 13.02
CA GLU A 56 -12.72 -29.74 14.22
C GLU A 56 -12.08 -28.37 14.57
N SER A 57 -12.82 -27.27 14.50
CA SER A 57 -12.30 -25.96 14.92
C SER A 57 -12.93 -25.45 16.21
N THR A 58 -12.10 -25.28 17.24
CA THR A 58 -12.44 -24.64 18.53
C THR A 58 -12.35 -23.10 18.49
N VAL A 59 -12.53 -22.48 17.32
CA VAL A 59 -12.57 -21.00 17.23
C VAL A 59 -13.77 -20.49 18.05
N PRO A 60 -13.60 -19.49 18.93
CA PRO A 60 -14.69 -18.93 19.70
C PRO A 60 -15.81 -18.51 18.74
N ILE A 61 -16.97 -19.13 18.90
CA ILE A 61 -18.16 -18.83 18.12
C ILE A 61 -18.48 -17.35 18.33
N LEU A 62 -18.60 -16.57 17.24
CA LEU A 62 -19.14 -15.21 17.28
C LEU A 62 -20.40 -15.20 18.16
N ASP A 63 -20.33 -14.52 19.30
CA ASP A 63 -21.49 -14.39 20.16
C ASP A 63 -22.45 -13.32 19.59
N ASN A 64 -23.73 -13.42 19.94
CA ASN A 64 -24.76 -12.47 19.49
C ASN A 64 -24.41 -11.00 19.82
N LYS A 65 -23.51 -10.77 20.78
CA LYS A 65 -23.09 -9.44 21.24
C LYS A 65 -21.96 -8.84 20.39
N THR A 66 -21.01 -9.66 19.93
CA THR A 66 -19.98 -9.22 18.97
C THR A 66 -20.63 -8.84 17.65
N LEU A 67 -21.68 -9.57 17.28
CA LEU A 67 -22.51 -9.33 16.10
C LEU A 67 -23.44 -8.10 16.23
N SER A 68 -23.80 -7.67 17.43
CA SER A 68 -24.65 -6.48 17.63
C SER A 68 -23.92 -5.15 17.39
N SER A 69 -22.58 -5.16 17.40
CA SER A 69 -21.74 -4.00 17.05
C SER A 69 -22.10 -3.39 15.68
N PHE A 70 -22.52 -4.26 14.74
CA PHE A 70 -22.96 -3.90 13.40
C PHE A 70 -24.12 -2.90 13.38
N LEU A 71 -25.05 -3.02 14.33
CA LEU A 71 -26.26 -2.18 14.42
C LEU A 71 -25.94 -0.72 14.72
N TYR A 72 -24.73 -0.45 15.20
CA TYR A 72 -24.22 0.89 15.48
C TYR A 72 -23.38 1.40 14.31
N VAL A 73 -22.57 0.55 13.69
CA VAL A 73 -21.71 0.94 12.55
C VAL A 73 -22.52 1.25 11.29
N TYR A 74 -23.61 0.53 11.03
CA TYR A 74 -24.47 0.77 9.87
C TYR A 74 -25.93 0.97 10.29
N PRO A 75 -26.22 2.04 11.05
CA PRO A 75 -27.48 2.17 11.77
C PRO A 75 -28.68 2.32 10.82
N GLU A 76 -28.47 2.93 9.65
CA GLU A 76 -29.49 3.16 8.62
C GLU A 76 -29.56 2.07 7.55
N CYS A 77 -28.82 0.96 7.68
CA CYS A 77 -28.86 -0.12 6.70
C CYS A 77 -30.32 -0.57 6.46
N PRO A 78 -30.83 -0.52 5.21
CA PRO A 78 -32.21 -0.85 4.91
C PRO A 78 -32.58 -2.25 5.41
N PRO A 79 -33.81 -2.47 5.92
CA PRO A 79 -34.20 -3.77 6.46
C PRO A 79 -34.00 -4.96 5.51
N ILE A 80 -34.19 -4.75 4.20
CA ILE A 80 -34.02 -5.77 3.16
C ILE A 80 -32.54 -6.14 2.92
N GLU A 81 -31.64 -5.17 3.11
CA GLU A 81 -30.20 -5.31 2.88
C GLU A 81 -29.42 -5.81 4.10
N ARG A 82 -30.04 -5.70 5.28
CA ARG A 82 -29.41 -5.96 6.57
C ARG A 82 -28.88 -7.39 6.69
N GLY A 83 -29.60 -8.38 6.16
CA GLY A 83 -29.18 -9.79 6.20
C GLY A 83 -27.87 -10.03 5.45
N ALA A 84 -27.79 -9.57 4.19
CA ALA A 84 -26.61 -9.74 3.34
C ALA A 84 -25.40 -8.97 3.89
N MET A 85 -25.62 -7.72 4.33
CA MET A 85 -24.56 -6.92 4.93
C MET A 85 -24.04 -7.53 6.23
N PHE A 86 -24.94 -8.01 7.08
CA PHE A 86 -24.59 -8.67 8.33
C PHE A 86 -23.78 -9.95 8.08
N LYS A 87 -24.22 -10.78 7.13
CA LYS A 87 -23.51 -11.99 6.70
C LYS A 87 -22.08 -11.70 6.27
N PHE A 88 -21.90 -10.70 5.42
CA PHE A 88 -20.58 -10.33 4.95
C PHE A 88 -19.69 -9.77 6.07
N ALA A 89 -20.19 -8.85 6.88
CA ALA A 89 -19.44 -8.31 8.02
C ALA A 89 -18.99 -9.41 8.99
N ALA A 90 -19.85 -10.39 9.28
CA ALA A 90 -19.54 -11.53 10.13
C ALA A 90 -18.45 -12.44 9.51
N ILE A 91 -18.55 -12.76 8.22
CA ILE A 91 -17.55 -13.56 7.51
C ILE A 91 -16.20 -12.85 7.43
N VAL A 92 -16.19 -11.54 7.18
CA VAL A 92 -14.96 -10.72 7.18
C VAL A 92 -14.30 -10.73 8.56
N ALA A 93 -15.09 -10.61 9.63
CA ALA A 93 -14.60 -10.65 11.00
C ALA A 93 -14.01 -12.03 11.36
N LEU A 94 -14.71 -13.12 11.03
CA LEU A 94 -14.23 -14.49 11.25
C LEU A 94 -12.96 -14.81 10.45
N TRP A 95 -12.92 -14.37 9.19
CA TRP A 95 -11.75 -14.51 8.33
C TRP A 95 -10.57 -13.78 8.96
N SER A 96 -10.77 -12.51 9.37
CA SER A 96 -9.72 -11.70 10.02
C SER A 96 -9.24 -12.31 11.35
N ASP A 97 -10.16 -12.74 12.23
CA ASP A 97 -9.84 -13.30 13.55
C ASP A 97 -9.06 -14.62 13.43
N ARG A 98 -9.32 -15.45 12.41
CA ARG A 98 -8.53 -16.68 12.18
C ARG A 98 -7.08 -16.36 11.81
N PHE A 99 -6.83 -15.27 11.11
CA PHE A 99 -5.48 -14.86 10.73
C PHE A 99 -4.77 -14.09 11.84
N ASP A 100 -5.49 -13.29 12.64
CA ASP A 100 -4.95 -12.70 13.86
C ASP A 100 -4.64 -13.77 14.94
N ALA A 101 -5.40 -14.89 14.98
CA ALA A 101 -5.11 -16.04 15.86
C ALA A 101 -3.96 -16.94 15.35
N ALA A 102 -3.75 -17.01 14.04
CA ALA A 102 -2.66 -17.77 13.41
C ALA A 102 -1.27 -17.15 13.64
N GLU A 103 -1.18 -15.85 13.93
CA GLU A 103 0.08 -15.22 14.32
C GLU A 103 0.60 -15.68 15.70
N ILE A 104 -0.24 -16.38 16.50
CA ILE A 104 0.01 -16.54 17.95
C ILE A 104 -0.08 -18.00 18.44
N TYR A 105 -0.88 -18.88 17.83
CA TYR A 105 -0.98 -20.28 18.26
C TYR A 105 -0.28 -21.23 17.29
N THR A 106 0.84 -21.80 17.74
CA THR A 106 1.51 -22.97 17.16
C THR A 106 0.68 -24.25 17.34
N ILE A 107 -0.65 -24.20 17.16
CA ILE A 107 -1.54 -25.35 17.17
C ILE A 107 -2.60 -25.11 16.07
N VAL A 108 -2.43 -25.84 14.97
CA VAL A 108 -3.14 -25.77 13.67
C VAL A 108 -2.53 -24.81 12.63
N PHE A 109 -1.36 -25.22 12.11
CA PHE A 109 -0.79 -24.99 10.77
C PHE A 109 -1.30 -23.81 9.91
N ILE A 110 -1.01 -22.55 10.26
CA ILE A 110 -0.91 -21.48 9.26
C ILE A 110 0.34 -20.62 9.56
N ASP A 111 1.43 -20.85 8.79
CA ASP A 111 2.63 -20.01 8.77
C ASP A 111 2.25 -18.58 8.32
N LEU A 112 2.90 -17.52 8.82
CA LEU A 112 2.83 -16.16 8.29
C LEU A 112 3.00 -16.11 6.76
N ARG A 113 3.77 -17.05 6.19
CA ARG A 113 3.87 -17.27 4.74
C ARG A 113 2.56 -17.75 4.12
N GLN A 114 1.86 -18.71 4.74
CA GLN A 114 0.55 -19.15 4.27
C GLN A 114 -0.51 -18.03 4.36
N HIS A 115 -0.48 -17.17 5.39
CA HIS A 115 -1.40 -16.02 5.47
C HIS A 115 -1.29 -15.11 4.24
N LYS A 116 -0.07 -14.69 3.88
CA LYS A 116 0.15 -13.85 2.70
C LYS A 116 -0.32 -14.52 1.41
N VAL A 117 -0.10 -15.83 1.27
CA VAL A 117 -0.54 -16.57 0.07
C VAL A 117 -2.06 -16.70 0.03
N ILE A 118 -2.74 -16.90 1.16
CA ILE A 118 -4.21 -16.95 1.24
C ILE A 118 -4.83 -15.58 0.91
N VAL A 119 -4.27 -14.50 1.47
CA VAL A 119 -4.73 -13.12 1.17
C VAL A 119 -4.51 -12.78 -0.31
N HIS A 120 -3.34 -13.14 -0.86
CA HIS A 120 -3.03 -12.92 -2.27
C HIS A 120 -3.93 -13.74 -3.19
N ASP A 121 -4.25 -14.99 -2.82
CA ASP A 121 -5.19 -15.85 -3.54
C ASP A 121 -6.60 -15.24 -3.57
N LEU A 122 -7.13 -14.77 -2.44
CA LEU A 122 -8.42 -14.08 -2.36
C LEU A 122 -8.42 -12.78 -3.18
N ALA A 123 -7.36 -11.97 -3.07
CA ALA A 123 -7.20 -10.76 -3.85
C ALA A 123 -7.16 -11.06 -5.35
N SER A 124 -6.48 -12.15 -5.74
CA SER A 124 -6.41 -12.62 -7.13
C SER A 124 -7.78 -13.10 -7.63
N GLN A 125 -8.56 -13.80 -6.80
CA GLN A 125 -9.91 -14.25 -7.14
C GLN A 125 -10.86 -13.07 -7.37
N ILE A 126 -10.86 -12.09 -6.45
CA ILE A 126 -11.64 -10.85 -6.55
C ILE A 126 -11.23 -10.05 -7.80
N LEU A 127 -9.93 -9.94 -8.04
CA LEU A 127 -9.39 -9.21 -9.17
C LEU A 127 -9.71 -9.90 -10.51
N ALA A 128 -9.56 -11.23 -10.60
CA ALA A 128 -9.92 -12.03 -11.77
C ALA A 128 -11.39 -11.81 -12.15
N ARG A 129 -12.28 -11.80 -11.14
CA ARG A 129 -13.70 -11.50 -11.33
C ARG A 129 -13.95 -10.10 -11.87
N SER A 130 -13.19 -9.09 -11.43
CA SER A 130 -13.29 -7.72 -11.98
C SER A 130 -12.95 -7.64 -13.48
N TYR A 131 -12.21 -8.61 -14.01
CA TYR A 131 -11.90 -8.74 -15.43
C TYR A 131 -12.83 -9.71 -16.19
N GLY A 132 -13.92 -10.17 -15.57
CA GLY A 132 -14.89 -11.07 -16.20
C GLY A 132 -14.46 -12.55 -16.23
N ILE A 133 -13.41 -12.92 -15.48
CA ILE A 133 -12.95 -14.32 -15.38
C ILE A 133 -13.79 -14.98 -14.28
N THR A 134 -14.58 -16.00 -14.65
CA THR A 134 -15.50 -16.69 -13.73
C THR A 134 -15.00 -18.06 -13.28
N SER A 135 -13.97 -18.59 -13.94
CA SER A 135 -13.39 -19.92 -13.68
C SER A 135 -12.21 -19.91 -12.70
N PHE A 136 -11.91 -18.78 -12.06
CA PHE A 136 -10.83 -18.70 -11.08
C PHE A 136 -11.30 -19.31 -9.75
N GLU A 137 -10.89 -20.54 -9.49
CA GLU A 137 -11.12 -21.22 -8.21
C GLU A 137 -10.02 -20.84 -7.22
N SER A 138 -10.41 -20.56 -5.98
CA SER A 138 -9.45 -20.30 -4.91
C SER A 138 -8.64 -21.55 -4.60
N GLY A 139 -7.32 -21.40 -4.41
CA GLY A 139 -6.48 -22.47 -3.89
C GLY A 139 -6.74 -22.81 -2.42
N TYR A 140 -7.62 -22.06 -1.73
CA TYR A 140 -7.87 -22.16 -0.31
C TYR A 140 -9.36 -22.06 0.03
N GLU A 141 -9.97 -23.16 0.48
CA GLU A 141 -11.42 -23.22 0.77
C GLU A 141 -11.91 -22.15 1.76
N ILE A 142 -11.03 -21.65 2.64
CA ILE A 142 -11.34 -20.57 3.59
C ILE A 142 -11.69 -19.23 2.90
N ASN A 143 -11.25 -19.02 1.67
CA ASN A 143 -11.55 -17.81 0.91
C ASN A 143 -12.96 -17.84 0.29
N ASN A 144 -13.54 -19.03 0.07
CA ASN A 144 -14.82 -19.17 -0.61
C ASN A 144 -15.97 -18.45 0.13
N PRO A 145 -16.18 -18.61 1.46
CA PRO A 145 -17.23 -17.87 2.15
C PRO A 145 -17.08 -16.34 2.05
N TYR A 146 -15.84 -15.84 2.09
CA TYR A 146 -15.56 -14.41 1.93
C TYR A 146 -15.96 -13.95 0.53
N TYR A 147 -15.48 -14.66 -0.49
CA TYR A 147 -15.75 -14.34 -1.87
C TYR A 147 -17.25 -14.42 -2.19
N ASP A 148 -17.93 -15.48 -1.75
CA ASP A 148 -19.36 -15.69 -1.95
C ASP A 148 -20.17 -14.55 -1.32
N ALA A 149 -19.89 -14.20 -0.06
CA ALA A 149 -20.58 -13.09 0.61
C ALA A 149 -20.33 -11.73 -0.06
N LEU A 150 -19.11 -11.48 -0.56
CA LEU A 150 -18.81 -10.28 -1.34
C LEU A 150 -19.59 -10.26 -2.67
N THR A 151 -19.68 -11.40 -3.37
CA THR A 151 -20.42 -11.48 -4.63
C THR A 151 -21.93 -11.35 -4.43
N GLU A 152 -22.48 -11.88 -3.34
CA GLU A 152 -23.89 -11.74 -2.98
C GLU A 152 -24.29 -10.26 -2.86
N ILE A 153 -23.41 -9.43 -2.30
CA ILE A 153 -23.62 -7.99 -2.15
C ILE A 153 -23.46 -7.24 -3.48
N LEU A 154 -22.42 -7.58 -4.25
CA LEU A 154 -22.08 -6.85 -5.46
C LEU A 154 -23.03 -7.13 -6.63
N TRP A 155 -23.65 -8.33 -6.70
CA TRP A 155 -24.48 -8.77 -7.83
C TRP A 155 -26.00 -8.70 -7.61
N GLN A 156 -26.44 -7.81 -6.73
CA GLN A 156 -27.87 -7.54 -6.57
C GLN A 156 -28.50 -6.92 -7.84
N PRO A 157 -29.77 -7.23 -8.16
CA PRO A 157 -30.46 -6.70 -9.33
C PRO A 157 -30.46 -5.16 -9.38
N GLY A 158 -30.07 -4.58 -10.53
CA GLY A 158 -30.11 -3.12 -10.76
C GLY A 158 -28.77 -2.39 -10.70
N ARG A 159 -27.65 -3.06 -10.42
CA ARG A 159 -26.31 -2.44 -10.38
C ARG A 159 -25.59 -2.49 -11.74
N HIS A 160 -24.83 -1.45 -12.06
CA HIS A 160 -24.07 -1.38 -13.30
C HIS A 160 -22.75 -2.17 -13.22
N GLU A 161 -22.42 -2.90 -14.28
CA GLU A 161 -21.21 -3.73 -14.36
C GLU A 161 -19.91 -2.92 -14.12
N HIS A 162 -19.88 -1.66 -14.54
CA HIS A 162 -18.72 -0.78 -14.35
C HIS A 162 -18.44 -0.46 -12.87
N GLU A 163 -19.48 -0.17 -12.08
CA GLU A 163 -19.37 0.13 -10.65
C GLU A 163 -18.89 -1.10 -9.87
N GLN A 164 -19.40 -2.29 -10.21
CA GLN A 164 -18.96 -3.56 -9.63
C GLN A 164 -17.45 -3.80 -9.83
N LYS A 165 -16.92 -3.49 -11.02
CA LYS A 165 -15.49 -3.64 -11.32
C LYS A 165 -14.61 -2.71 -10.50
N ILE A 166 -15.02 -1.45 -10.32
CA ILE A 166 -14.30 -0.48 -9.49
C ILE A 166 -14.26 -0.96 -8.03
N LEU A 167 -15.40 -1.41 -7.51
CA LEU A 167 -15.50 -1.92 -6.14
C LEU A 167 -14.60 -3.13 -5.93
N LEU A 168 -14.61 -4.12 -6.83
CA LEU A 168 -13.72 -5.29 -6.74
C LEU A 168 -12.24 -4.91 -6.73
N LYS A 169 -11.83 -3.93 -7.55
CA LYS A 169 -10.44 -3.41 -7.53
C LYS A 169 -10.10 -2.78 -6.18
N ASN A 170 -11.01 -2.00 -5.59
CA ASN A 170 -10.81 -1.39 -4.29
C ASN A 170 -10.74 -2.44 -3.16
N PHE A 171 -11.56 -3.49 -3.20
CA PHE A 171 -11.49 -4.62 -2.26
C PHE A 171 -10.18 -5.40 -2.38
N SER A 172 -9.73 -5.70 -3.61
CA SER A 172 -8.43 -6.35 -3.85
C SER A 172 -7.27 -5.51 -3.31
N ALA A 173 -7.26 -4.19 -3.59
CA ALA A 173 -6.24 -3.29 -3.08
C ALA A 173 -6.25 -3.21 -1.53
N MET A 174 -7.43 -3.24 -0.91
CA MET A 174 -7.57 -3.29 0.55
C MET A 174 -6.94 -4.56 1.14
N LEU A 175 -7.19 -5.73 0.54
CA LEU A 175 -6.63 -7.01 0.98
C LEU A 175 -5.10 -7.04 0.84
N GLU A 176 -4.53 -6.45 -0.21
CA GLU A 176 -3.08 -6.41 -0.45
C GLU A 176 -2.32 -5.38 0.42
N THR A 177 -3.01 -4.65 1.30
CA THR A 177 -2.38 -3.65 2.20
C THR A 177 -1.37 -4.35 3.13
N PRO A 178 -0.11 -3.89 3.22
CA PRO A 178 0.99 -4.65 3.84
C PRO A 178 0.81 -4.99 5.33
N THR A 179 1.47 -6.09 5.73
CA THR A 179 1.56 -6.62 7.10
C THR A 179 2.01 -5.60 8.13
N ARG A 180 1.44 -5.69 9.33
CA ARG A 180 1.69 -4.85 10.52
C ARG A 180 3.21 -4.75 10.81
N PRO A 181 3.80 -3.54 10.84
CA PRO A 181 5.21 -3.37 11.15
C PRO A 181 5.48 -3.69 12.62
N SER A 182 6.69 -4.19 12.90
CA SER A 182 7.12 -4.47 14.26
C SER A 182 7.09 -3.20 15.13
N LEU A 183 6.70 -3.40 16.38
CA LEU A 183 6.71 -2.38 17.42
C LEU A 183 8.08 -1.71 17.55
N ASP A 184 9.18 -2.43 17.29
CA ASP A 184 10.54 -2.02 17.66
C ASP A 184 11.09 -0.78 16.95
N ASN A 185 10.55 -0.45 15.78
CA ASN A 185 10.99 0.69 14.96
C ASN A 185 9.84 1.64 14.58
N MET A 186 8.73 1.59 15.32
CA MET A 186 7.51 2.31 14.97
C MET A 186 7.47 3.72 15.60
N THR A 187 7.48 4.77 14.79
CA THR A 187 7.13 6.11 15.28
C THR A 187 5.62 6.26 15.40
N PHE A 188 5.14 7.08 16.33
CA PHE A 188 3.71 7.36 16.49
C PHE A 188 3.11 8.05 15.26
N GLY A 189 3.90 8.87 14.55
CA GLY A 189 3.49 9.48 13.28
C GLY A 189 3.29 8.43 12.18
N ALA A 190 4.27 7.54 11.99
CA ALA A 190 4.17 6.44 11.01
C ALA A 190 3.02 5.49 11.36
N TYR A 191 2.84 5.19 12.65
CA TYR A 191 1.74 4.36 13.14
C TYR A 191 0.38 4.97 12.77
N LYS A 192 0.18 6.28 13.01
CA LYS A 192 -1.07 6.96 12.63
C LYS A 192 -1.30 6.96 11.12
N GLU A 193 -0.28 7.21 10.31
CA GLU A 193 -0.43 7.19 8.86
C GLU A 193 -0.85 5.79 8.39
N GLN A 194 -0.24 4.73 8.93
CA GLN A 194 -0.64 3.36 8.66
C GLN A 194 -2.06 3.06 9.18
N ARG A 195 -2.38 3.48 10.40
CA ARG A 195 -3.70 3.24 11.03
C ARG A 195 -4.82 3.98 10.31
N SER A 196 -4.54 5.14 9.71
CA SER A 196 -5.50 5.86 8.85
C SER A 196 -5.87 5.08 7.59
N GLN A 197 -5.04 4.10 7.21
CA GLN A 197 -5.27 3.21 6.08
C GLN A 197 -5.94 1.90 6.48
N ASN A 198 -6.42 1.77 7.72
CA ASN A 198 -7.05 0.57 8.26
C ASN A 198 -8.17 0.05 7.34
N ASN A 199 -8.14 -1.27 7.12
CA ASN A 199 -9.09 -2.00 6.29
C ASN A 199 -10.53 -1.82 6.76
N ALA A 200 -10.81 -1.75 8.07
CA ALA A 200 -12.18 -1.63 8.58
C ALA A 200 -12.86 -0.29 8.20
N GLY A 201 -12.13 0.83 8.29
CA GLY A 201 -12.65 2.16 7.93
C GLY A 201 -12.85 2.29 6.41
N LYS A 202 -11.87 1.85 5.63
CA LYS A 202 -11.97 1.80 4.16
C LYS A 202 -13.10 0.90 3.70
N PHE A 203 -13.26 -0.26 4.34
CA PHE A 203 -14.35 -1.19 4.07
C PHE A 203 -15.71 -0.50 4.26
N ALA A 204 -15.93 0.13 5.42
CA ALA A 204 -17.16 0.84 5.70
C ALA A 204 -17.45 1.94 4.66
N SER A 205 -16.42 2.68 4.21
CA SER A 205 -16.58 3.68 3.14
C SER A 205 -16.99 3.09 1.79
N LEU A 206 -16.58 1.86 1.47
CA LEU A 206 -16.90 1.19 0.20
C LEU A 206 -18.30 0.59 0.18
N VAL A 207 -18.78 0.10 1.33
CA VAL A 207 -20.06 -0.62 1.43
C VAL A 207 -21.26 0.27 1.71
N ILE A 208 -21.08 1.44 2.32
CA ILE A 208 -22.20 2.38 2.56
C ILE A 208 -22.91 2.76 1.25
N PRO A 209 -22.22 3.19 0.17
CA PRO A 209 -22.88 3.49 -1.09
C PRO A 209 -23.63 2.28 -1.66
N ILE A 210 -23.06 1.09 -1.49
CA ILE A 210 -23.62 -0.16 -2.00
C ILE A 210 -24.99 -0.42 -1.38
N PHE A 211 -25.09 -0.49 -0.06
CA PHE A 211 -26.34 -0.87 0.63
C PHE A 211 -27.42 0.21 0.62
N HIS A 212 -27.03 1.44 0.30
CA HIS A 212 -27.97 2.56 0.22
C HIS A 212 -28.31 2.94 -1.23
N GLY A 213 -27.78 2.22 -2.22
CA GLY A 213 -28.01 2.50 -3.64
C GLY A 213 -27.55 3.90 -4.06
N LEU A 214 -26.43 4.38 -3.50
CA LEU A 214 -25.90 5.71 -3.75
C LEU A 214 -24.89 5.68 -4.90
N HIS A 215 -25.01 6.62 -5.84
CA HIS A 215 -24.10 6.78 -6.96
C HIS A 215 -23.16 7.96 -6.72
N ILE A 216 -21.93 7.66 -6.29
CA ILE A 216 -20.90 8.66 -6.01
C ILE A 216 -19.84 8.62 -7.10
N SER A 217 -19.71 9.72 -7.87
CA SER A 217 -18.68 9.83 -8.91
C SER A 217 -17.26 9.83 -8.34
N GLU A 218 -16.26 9.47 -9.14
CA GLU A 218 -14.85 9.48 -8.71
C GLU A 218 -14.39 10.86 -8.22
N SER A 219 -14.82 11.94 -8.89
CA SER A 219 -14.54 13.32 -8.45
C SER A 219 -15.17 13.65 -7.10
N GLU A 220 -16.37 13.13 -6.82
CA GLU A 220 -17.03 13.33 -5.52
C GLU A 220 -16.35 12.51 -4.43
N GLN A 221 -15.95 11.26 -4.72
CA GLN A 221 -15.15 10.45 -3.79
C GLN A 221 -13.84 11.15 -3.44
N ALA A 222 -13.13 11.68 -4.44
CA ALA A 222 -11.90 12.45 -4.24
C ALA A 222 -12.13 13.69 -3.35
N SER A 223 -13.27 14.38 -3.52
CA SER A 223 -13.60 15.59 -2.76
C SER A 223 -13.76 15.37 -1.25
N VAL A 224 -14.05 14.14 -0.82
CA VAL A 224 -14.25 13.79 0.61
C VAL A 224 -13.18 12.84 1.14
N ALA A 225 -12.17 12.49 0.35
CA ALA A 225 -11.16 11.50 0.71
C ALA A 225 -10.41 11.83 2.02
N SER A 226 -10.15 13.11 2.30
CA SER A 226 -9.53 13.55 3.56
C SER A 226 -10.41 13.28 4.78
N LEU A 227 -11.72 13.53 4.68
CA LEU A 227 -12.71 13.23 5.72
C LEU A 227 -12.85 11.71 5.94
N ILE A 228 -12.85 10.91 4.88
CA ILE A 228 -12.87 9.44 4.99
C ILE A 228 -11.61 8.93 5.71
N LYS A 229 -10.43 9.46 5.34
CA LYS A 229 -9.16 9.12 5.99
C LYS A 229 -9.15 9.49 7.47
N LEU A 230 -9.67 10.68 7.82
CA LEU A 230 -9.73 11.15 9.20
C LEU A 230 -10.68 10.29 10.06
N GLY A 231 -11.88 9.97 9.55
CA GLY A 231 -12.81 9.05 10.22
C GLY A 231 -12.24 7.64 10.41
N SER A 232 -11.50 7.13 9.41
CA SER A 232 -10.80 5.84 9.50
C SER A 232 -9.71 5.84 10.56
N LEU A 233 -8.96 6.94 10.72
CA LEU A 233 -7.97 7.09 11.78
C LEU A 233 -8.62 7.12 13.16
N ILE A 234 -9.72 7.87 13.33
CA ILE A 234 -10.45 7.98 14.60
C ILE A 234 -10.92 6.60 15.07
N THR A 235 -11.63 5.87 14.21
CA THR A 235 -12.14 4.52 14.53
C THR A 235 -11.02 3.52 14.80
N GLY A 236 -9.88 3.65 14.11
CA GLY A 236 -8.71 2.81 14.33
C GLY A 236 -8.01 3.09 15.68
N LEU A 237 -7.88 4.35 16.08
CA LEU A 237 -7.28 4.72 17.37
C LEU A 237 -8.22 4.44 18.55
N ALA A 238 -9.53 4.64 18.38
CA ALA A 238 -10.55 4.23 19.35
C ALA A 238 -10.47 2.71 19.59
N SER A 239 -10.33 1.92 18.51
CA SER A 239 -10.16 0.47 18.64
C SER A 239 -8.90 0.13 19.43
N ASP A 240 -7.78 0.81 19.18
CA ASP A 240 -6.51 0.56 19.89
C ASP A 240 -6.62 0.88 21.37
N PHE A 241 -7.32 1.97 21.70
CA PHE A 241 -7.57 2.39 23.07
C PHE A 241 -8.37 1.31 23.82
N GLU A 242 -9.45 0.81 23.23
CA GLU A 242 -10.30 -0.22 23.85
C GLU A 242 -9.63 -1.60 23.87
N SER A 243 -8.81 -1.96 22.86
CA SER A 243 -8.25 -3.30 22.71
C SER A 243 -6.89 -3.53 23.37
N PHE A 244 -6.20 -2.48 23.86
CA PHE A 244 -4.81 -2.57 24.31
C PHE A 244 -4.53 -3.71 25.29
N HIS A 245 -5.35 -3.86 26.33
CA HIS A 245 -5.14 -4.90 27.35
C HIS A 245 -5.25 -6.31 26.77
N ILE A 246 -6.15 -6.49 25.81
CA ILE A 246 -6.37 -7.76 25.10
C ILE A 246 -5.20 -8.05 24.16
N ASP A 247 -4.76 -7.05 23.40
CA ASP A 247 -3.64 -7.21 22.48
C ASP A 247 -2.35 -7.52 23.25
N PHE A 248 -2.13 -6.86 24.38
CA PHE A 248 -1.00 -7.18 25.26
C PHE A 248 -1.09 -8.61 25.80
N ASP A 249 -2.24 -9.00 26.38
CA ASP A 249 -2.43 -10.34 26.96
C ASP A 249 -2.16 -11.45 25.93
N LYS A 250 -2.65 -11.26 24.70
CA LYS A 250 -2.42 -12.16 23.57
C LYS A 250 -0.94 -12.32 23.24
N HIS A 251 -0.19 -11.23 23.11
CA HIS A 251 1.21 -11.28 22.66
C HIS A 251 2.21 -11.58 23.78
N ALA A 252 1.90 -11.21 25.02
CA ALA A 252 2.69 -11.55 26.20
C ALA A 252 2.68 -13.07 26.43
N THR A 253 1.53 -13.71 26.27
CA THR A 253 1.39 -15.16 26.48
C THR A 253 2.09 -16.00 25.42
N SER A 254 2.42 -15.42 24.26
CA SER A 254 3.23 -16.04 23.21
C SER A 254 4.71 -15.61 23.20
N ASP A 255 5.14 -14.73 24.12
CA ASP A 255 6.48 -14.12 24.14
C ASP A 255 6.85 -13.38 22.82
N ARG A 256 5.87 -12.68 22.22
CA ARG A 256 6.01 -11.96 20.93
C ARG A 256 5.55 -10.51 21.02
N LEU A 257 5.98 -9.81 22.06
CA LEU A 257 5.58 -8.41 22.32
C LEU A 257 5.99 -7.44 21.19
N GLU A 258 7.02 -7.77 20.40
CA GLU A 258 7.45 -7.00 19.23
C GLU A 258 6.45 -6.99 18.07
N LEU A 259 5.42 -7.85 18.14
CA LEU A 259 4.33 -7.93 17.16
C LEU A 259 3.09 -7.12 17.57
N ILE A 260 3.06 -6.55 18.79
CA ILE A 260 1.91 -5.74 19.21
C ILE A 260 1.78 -4.51 18.29
N SER A 261 0.69 -4.46 17.54
CA SER A 261 0.35 -3.33 16.66
C SER A 261 -0.78 -2.52 17.28
N ASN A 262 -0.43 -1.68 18.25
CA ASN A 262 -1.38 -0.88 19.01
C ASN A 262 -0.77 0.50 19.37
N ALA A 263 -1.56 1.58 19.24
CA ALA A 263 -1.13 2.94 19.56
C ALA A 263 -0.56 3.10 20.99
N MET A 264 -1.21 2.47 21.98
CA MET A 264 -0.77 2.47 23.38
C MET A 264 0.61 1.82 23.50
N ALA A 265 0.79 0.66 22.85
CA ALA A 265 2.05 -0.06 22.86
C ALA A 265 3.19 0.76 22.24
N VAL A 266 2.93 1.48 21.15
CA VAL A 266 3.92 2.38 20.52
C VAL A 266 4.34 3.49 21.48
N LEU A 267 3.38 4.15 22.13
CA LEU A 267 3.66 5.21 23.11
C LEU A 267 4.47 4.69 24.31
N MET A 268 4.12 3.51 24.83
CA MET A 268 4.84 2.92 25.96
C MET A 268 6.23 2.44 25.56
N ALA A 269 6.36 1.61 24.51
CA ALA A 269 7.62 0.96 24.13
C ALA A 269 8.67 1.92 23.57
N ASN A 270 8.25 2.89 22.74
CA ASN A 270 9.18 3.68 21.94
C ASN A 270 9.34 5.11 22.45
N TYR A 271 8.36 5.63 23.19
CA TYR A 271 8.37 6.97 23.77
C TYR A 271 8.49 6.98 25.30
N GLY A 272 8.32 5.84 25.97
CA GLY A 272 8.59 5.67 27.40
C GLY A 272 7.49 6.20 28.32
N TYR A 273 6.28 6.43 27.80
CA TYR A 273 5.11 6.78 28.60
C TYR A 273 4.61 5.59 29.41
N THR A 274 4.09 5.85 30.61
CA THR A 274 3.34 4.82 31.35
C THR A 274 2.03 4.49 30.64
N GLU A 275 1.36 3.41 31.06
CA GLU A 275 0.04 3.04 30.54
C GLU A 275 -0.99 4.18 30.72
N GLU A 276 -0.98 4.83 31.89
CA GLU A 276 -1.87 5.96 32.20
C GLU A 276 -1.55 7.19 31.31
N GLU A 277 -0.28 7.56 31.18
CA GLU A 277 0.14 8.68 30.32
C GLU A 277 -0.18 8.40 28.84
N ALA A 278 0.06 7.18 28.36
CA ALA A 278 -0.25 6.78 27.00
C ALA A 278 -1.76 6.82 26.74
N SER A 279 -2.57 6.39 27.71
CA SER A 279 -4.04 6.45 27.68
C SER A 279 -4.52 7.89 27.55
N ASP A 280 -4.00 8.79 28.39
CA ASP A 280 -4.39 10.22 28.36
C ASP A 280 -3.97 10.91 27.05
N ILE A 281 -2.78 10.60 26.54
CA ILE A 281 -2.30 11.11 25.25
C ILE A 281 -3.20 10.63 24.11
N LEU A 282 -3.51 9.33 24.08
CA LEU A 282 -4.31 8.73 23.02
C LEU A 282 -5.76 9.24 23.07
N LYS A 283 -6.37 9.30 24.25
CA LYS A 283 -7.71 9.87 24.47
C LYS A 283 -7.78 11.33 24.03
N SER A 284 -6.79 12.14 24.41
CA SER A 284 -6.70 13.56 24.02
C SER A 284 -6.55 13.73 22.51
N LEU A 285 -5.73 12.87 21.88
CA LEU A 285 -5.58 12.86 20.43
C LEU A 285 -6.88 12.48 19.72
N ILE A 286 -7.56 11.41 20.15
CA ILE A 286 -8.84 10.99 19.56
C ILE A 286 -9.84 12.14 19.63
N LEU A 287 -10.00 12.76 20.80
CA LEU A 287 -10.89 13.93 20.97
C LEU A 287 -10.51 15.11 20.07
N PHE A 288 -9.22 15.38 19.90
CA PHE A 288 -8.75 16.41 18.98
C PHE A 288 -9.15 16.09 17.53
N LEU A 289 -8.93 14.85 17.09
CA LEU A 289 -9.27 14.40 15.74
C LEU A 289 -10.78 14.39 15.51
N GLU A 290 -11.59 13.99 16.51
CA GLU A 290 -13.05 14.04 16.41
C GLU A 290 -13.58 15.46 16.28
N ARG A 291 -13.01 16.42 17.01
CA ARG A 291 -13.36 17.85 16.84
C ARG A 291 -12.99 18.31 15.44
N GLN A 292 -11.79 18.00 14.97
CA GLN A 292 -11.35 18.36 13.63
C GLN A 292 -12.27 17.74 12.57
N PHE A 293 -12.67 16.48 12.73
CA PHE A 293 -13.56 15.79 11.81
C PHE A 293 -14.94 16.45 11.70
N LEU A 294 -15.51 16.87 12.82
CA LEU A 294 -16.79 17.57 12.83
C LEU A 294 -16.67 18.98 12.22
N ILE A 295 -15.58 19.70 12.49
CA ILE A 295 -15.29 21.02 11.88
C ILE A 295 -15.13 20.87 10.37
N ASP A 296 -14.30 19.94 9.91
CA ASP A 296 -14.05 19.69 8.48
C ASP A 296 -15.34 19.27 7.76
N TYR A 297 -16.22 18.52 8.44
CA TYR A 297 -17.52 18.13 7.90
C TYR A 297 -18.47 19.33 7.80
N ASP A 298 -18.49 20.22 8.79
CA ASP A 298 -19.28 21.45 8.76
C ASP A 298 -18.78 22.42 7.68
N ASP A 299 -17.47 22.59 7.55
CA ASP A 299 -16.83 23.39 6.49
C ASP A 299 -17.11 22.80 5.11
N TRP A 300 -17.03 21.47 4.96
CA TRP A 300 -17.39 20.79 3.73
C TRP A 300 -18.86 21.04 3.38
N LYS A 301 -19.80 20.91 4.31
CA LYS A 301 -21.22 21.22 4.08
C LYS A 301 -21.44 22.66 3.64
N ALA A 302 -20.78 23.61 4.32
CA ALA A 302 -20.88 25.04 4.06
C ALA A 302 -20.18 25.50 2.77
N SER A 303 -19.25 24.69 2.24
CA SER A 303 -18.49 25.01 1.04
C SER A 303 -19.42 25.26 -0.18
N PRO A 304 -19.09 26.25 -1.04
CA PRO A 304 -19.86 26.56 -2.24
C PRO A 304 -19.73 25.50 -3.35
N ALA A 305 -18.85 24.50 -3.19
CA ALA A 305 -18.70 23.42 -4.16
C ALA A 305 -20.02 22.65 -4.35
N SER A 306 -20.33 22.31 -5.60
CA SER A 306 -21.48 21.47 -5.97
C SER A 306 -21.36 20.09 -5.32
N LYS A 307 -22.48 19.57 -4.79
CA LYS A 307 -22.57 18.26 -4.12
C LYS A 307 -23.88 17.60 -4.56
N SER A 308 -23.82 16.38 -5.08
CA SER A 308 -25.02 15.62 -5.36
C SER A 308 -25.81 15.30 -4.08
N THR A 309 -27.08 14.95 -4.24
CA THR A 309 -27.91 14.41 -3.15
C THR A 309 -27.26 13.16 -2.56
N ASP A 310 -26.80 12.24 -3.40
CA ASP A 310 -26.18 10.97 -3.01
C ASP A 310 -24.91 11.21 -2.17
N LEU A 311 -24.08 12.18 -2.55
CA LEU A 311 -22.89 12.55 -1.77
C LEU A 311 -23.25 13.10 -0.38
N ARG A 312 -24.30 13.92 -0.27
CA ARG A 312 -24.78 14.42 1.03
C ARG A 312 -25.28 13.29 1.92
N VAL A 313 -26.04 12.36 1.35
CA VAL A 313 -26.52 11.17 2.05
C VAL A 313 -25.34 10.30 2.51
N TYR A 314 -24.41 10.00 1.60
CA TYR A 314 -23.20 9.22 1.89
C TYR A 314 -22.42 9.80 3.05
N MET A 315 -22.18 11.12 3.07
CA MET A 315 -21.42 11.75 4.14
C MET A 315 -22.17 11.76 5.48
N ALA A 316 -23.49 11.92 5.48
CA ALA A 316 -24.29 11.78 6.71
C ALA A 316 -24.19 10.37 7.29
N LEU A 317 -24.31 9.34 6.44
CA LEU A 317 -24.16 7.94 6.82
C LEU A 317 -22.75 7.64 7.32
N TRP A 318 -21.72 8.13 6.64
CA TRP A 318 -20.32 7.97 7.04
C TRP A 318 -20.04 8.55 8.43
N VAL A 319 -20.47 9.79 8.72
CA VAL A 319 -20.27 10.42 10.04
C VAL A 319 -20.93 9.59 11.13
N THR A 320 -22.17 9.12 10.92
CA THR A 320 -22.84 8.25 11.90
C THR A 320 -22.21 6.87 12.03
N SER A 321 -21.57 6.37 10.97
CA SER A 321 -20.84 5.10 11.00
C SER A 321 -19.56 5.21 11.82
N VAL A 322 -18.85 6.35 11.73
CA VAL A 322 -17.67 6.64 12.56
C VAL A 322 -18.06 6.71 14.05
N GLY A 323 -19.09 7.49 14.39
CA GLY A 323 -19.56 7.59 15.77
C GLY A 323 -20.12 6.26 16.31
N GLY A 324 -20.82 5.53 15.45
CA GLY A 324 -21.32 4.20 15.74
C GLY A 324 -20.24 3.16 15.98
N ALA A 325 -19.13 3.22 15.24
CA ALA A 325 -17.97 2.36 15.46
C ALA A 325 -17.28 2.65 16.79
N CYS A 326 -17.06 3.92 17.15
CA CYS A 326 -16.53 4.29 18.47
C CYS A 326 -17.42 3.78 19.60
N TYR A 327 -18.75 3.97 19.47
CA TYR A 327 -19.71 3.44 20.43
C TYR A 327 -19.65 1.91 20.54
N ALA A 328 -19.69 1.21 19.41
CA ALA A 328 -19.67 -0.23 19.36
C ALA A 328 -18.41 -0.81 20.03
N GLN A 329 -17.26 -0.18 19.85
CA GLN A 329 -16.01 -0.59 20.48
C GLN A 329 -16.07 -0.41 22.00
N ALA A 330 -16.56 0.73 22.48
CA ALA A 330 -16.66 1.04 23.92
C ALA A 330 -17.61 0.12 24.71
N ILE A 331 -18.57 -0.53 24.05
CA ILE A 331 -19.49 -1.49 24.71
C ILE A 331 -19.20 -2.95 24.37
N SER A 332 -18.18 -3.22 23.54
CA SER A 332 -17.95 -4.55 22.98
C SER A 332 -17.46 -5.53 24.05
N PRO A 333 -18.14 -6.68 24.25
CA PRO A 333 -17.63 -7.76 25.11
C PRO A 333 -16.33 -8.38 24.61
N ARG A 334 -15.93 -8.09 23.36
CA ARG A 334 -14.62 -8.45 22.81
C ARG A 334 -13.46 -7.77 23.55
N TYR A 335 -13.72 -6.60 24.14
CA TYR A 335 -12.71 -5.80 24.85
C TYR A 335 -12.97 -5.74 26.35
N HIS A 336 -14.25 -5.85 26.76
CA HIS A 336 -14.69 -5.59 28.12
C HIS A 336 -15.14 -6.86 28.85
N GLY A 337 -14.88 -6.93 30.17
CA GLY A 337 -15.36 -8.01 31.04
C GLY A 337 -14.63 -9.35 30.89
N LEU A 338 -13.47 -9.35 30.24
CA LEU A 338 -12.65 -10.54 30.00
C LEU A 338 -11.67 -10.79 31.15
N LYS A 339 -11.39 -12.08 31.44
CA LYS A 339 -10.35 -12.48 32.40
C LYS A 339 -9.01 -12.57 31.68
N LEU A 340 -8.13 -11.61 31.93
CA LEU A 340 -6.77 -11.57 31.38
C LEU A 340 -5.82 -12.46 32.20
N LYS A 341 -4.80 -13.02 31.55
CA LYS A 341 -3.71 -13.75 32.21
C LYS A 341 -2.62 -12.81 32.74
N THR A 342 -2.45 -11.67 32.08
CA THR A 342 -1.46 -10.64 32.38
C THR A 342 -1.97 -9.60 33.37
N THR A 343 -1.06 -9.05 34.18
CA THR A 343 -1.36 -7.98 35.15
C THR A 343 -0.97 -6.60 34.63
N ALA A 344 -1.26 -5.55 35.40
CA ALA A 344 -0.78 -4.20 35.10
C ALA A 344 0.75 -4.10 35.21
N GLU A 345 1.37 -4.85 36.13
CA GLU A 345 2.83 -4.93 36.25
C GLU A 345 3.47 -5.58 35.02
N ASP A 346 2.83 -6.60 34.43
CA ASP A 346 3.30 -7.19 33.17
C ASP A 346 3.28 -6.16 32.04
N ARG A 347 2.18 -5.40 31.91
CA ARG A 347 2.07 -4.31 30.91
C ARG A 347 3.07 -3.19 31.13
N ALA A 348 3.40 -2.88 32.38
CA ALA A 348 4.39 -1.87 32.71
C ALA A 348 5.78 -2.20 32.13
N GLN A 349 6.12 -3.48 31.91
CA GLN A 349 7.37 -3.91 31.27
C GLN A 349 7.51 -3.43 29.82
N LEU A 350 6.40 -3.04 29.18
CA LEU A 350 6.43 -2.46 27.85
C LEU A 350 7.07 -1.06 27.85
N THR A 351 6.97 -0.33 28.96
CA THR A 351 7.45 1.06 29.08
C THR A 351 8.95 1.15 28.83
N GLY A 352 9.34 1.81 27.75
CA GLY A 352 10.76 1.99 27.38
C GLY A 352 11.48 0.71 26.94
N ARG A 353 10.75 -0.38 26.64
CA ARG A 353 11.29 -1.66 26.15
C ARG A 353 12.34 -1.48 25.05
N ASN A 354 12.10 -0.57 24.11
CA ASN A 354 12.94 -0.43 22.91
C ASN A 354 14.07 0.59 23.03
N LYS A 355 14.40 1.01 24.27
CA LYS A 355 15.24 2.16 24.62
C LYS A 355 14.67 3.43 24.00
N ILE A 356 14.07 4.33 24.78
CA ILE A 356 13.37 5.55 24.29
C ILE A 356 14.09 6.17 23.08
N ARG A 357 13.53 5.97 21.87
CA ARG A 357 14.16 6.36 20.60
C ARG A 357 13.66 7.69 20.07
N TYR A 358 12.47 8.08 20.51
CA TYR A 358 11.74 9.21 19.96
C TYR A 358 11.24 10.13 21.07
N LYS A 359 11.01 11.40 20.71
CA LYS A 359 10.31 12.37 21.56
C LYS A 359 9.01 12.75 20.90
N LEU A 360 7.93 12.81 21.68
CA LEU A 360 6.63 13.20 21.18
C LEU A 360 6.47 14.72 21.36
N HIS A 361 6.57 15.46 20.25
CA HIS A 361 6.41 16.91 20.28
C HIS A 361 4.94 17.30 20.52
N GLY A 362 4.72 18.30 21.38
CA GLY A 362 3.37 18.81 21.71
C GLY A 362 2.66 18.10 22.86
N TYR A 363 3.30 17.12 23.51
CA TYR A 363 2.78 16.40 24.67
C TYR A 363 3.75 16.49 25.86
N PRO A 364 3.28 16.31 27.11
CA PRO A 364 4.15 16.28 28.29
C PRO A 364 5.29 15.25 28.15
N LEU A 365 6.44 15.51 28.78
CA LEU A 365 7.52 14.52 28.84
C LEU A 365 7.13 13.37 29.78
N PRO A 366 7.49 12.12 29.47
CA PRO A 366 7.21 10.98 30.35
C PRO A 366 7.73 11.21 31.76
N ALA A 367 7.00 10.79 32.79
CA ALA A 367 7.41 10.91 34.19
C ALA A 367 8.80 10.30 34.47
N SER A 368 9.19 9.25 33.72
CA SER A 368 10.54 8.64 33.79
C SER A 368 11.67 9.61 33.41
N SER A 369 11.37 10.65 32.64
CA SER A 369 12.29 11.68 32.16
C SER A 369 12.33 12.92 33.07
N GLN A 370 11.51 12.97 34.13
CA GLN A 370 11.36 14.13 35.04
C GLN A 370 12.17 14.01 36.35
N LYS A 371 13.23 13.20 36.40
CA LYS A 371 14.21 13.31 37.51
C LYS A 371 15.03 14.61 37.34
N PRO A 372 15.33 15.35 38.42
CA PRO A 372 16.18 16.53 38.34
C PRO A 372 17.62 16.07 38.09
N SER A 373 18.05 16.10 36.83
CA SER A 373 19.46 15.95 36.51
C SER A 373 20.10 17.33 36.47
N ASP A 374 20.73 17.71 37.59
CA ASP A 374 21.90 18.59 37.55
C ASP A 374 22.95 17.89 36.68
N THR A 375 22.90 18.14 35.38
CA THR A 375 23.99 17.79 34.46
C THR A 375 23.87 18.67 33.23
N PRO A 376 24.96 19.35 32.80
CA PRO A 376 24.88 20.31 31.73
C PRO A 376 24.47 19.64 30.41
N ARG A 377 23.72 20.38 29.59
CA ARG A 377 23.44 20.07 28.18
C ARG A 377 24.70 19.52 27.52
N LYS A 378 24.67 18.26 27.07
CA LYS A 378 25.51 17.86 25.95
C LYS A 378 24.84 18.38 24.70
N ASP A 379 25.38 19.49 24.21
CA ASP A 379 25.30 19.87 22.82
C ASP A 379 25.68 18.68 21.92
N VAL A 380 25.19 18.77 20.69
CA VAL A 380 25.75 18.14 19.48
C VAL A 380 27.18 17.70 19.71
N THR A 381 27.50 16.46 19.35
CA THR A 381 28.85 15.89 19.33
C THR A 381 29.78 16.76 18.46
N VAL A 382 30.21 17.90 18.98
CA VAL A 382 31.55 18.40 18.78
C VAL A 382 32.41 17.31 19.37
N LEU A 383 33.24 16.69 18.54
CA LEU A 383 34.32 15.83 18.96
C LEU A 383 35.04 16.53 20.10
N THR A 384 34.76 16.12 21.34
CA THR A 384 35.46 16.61 22.52
C THR A 384 36.93 16.30 22.31
N ALA A 385 37.77 17.33 22.36
CA ALA A 385 39.21 17.19 22.46
C ALA A 385 39.52 16.26 23.65
N GLY A 386 39.77 14.99 23.37
CA GLY A 386 39.82 13.92 24.36
C GLY A 386 39.78 12.52 23.77
N ASP A 387 39.18 12.32 22.59
CA ASP A 387 39.44 11.11 21.80
C ASP A 387 40.76 11.33 21.03
N GLN A 388 41.88 10.94 21.65
CA GLN A 388 43.03 10.52 20.85
C GLN A 388 42.56 9.29 20.06
N ARG A 389 41.95 9.51 18.89
CA ARG A 389 41.95 8.48 17.85
C ARG A 389 43.41 8.18 17.62
N ASP A 390 43.86 7.04 18.12
CA ASP A 390 45.18 6.53 17.80
C ASP A 390 45.27 6.48 16.27
N ILE A 391 46.06 7.38 15.70
CA ILE A 391 46.23 7.51 14.25
C ILE A 391 46.87 6.22 13.70
N LEU A 392 47.52 5.44 14.57
CA LEU A 392 48.09 4.13 14.27
C LEU A 392 47.13 2.98 14.61
N ALA A 393 45.90 3.26 15.06
CA ALA A 393 44.91 2.23 15.35
C ALA A 393 44.66 1.36 14.10
N PRO A 394 44.51 0.04 14.25
CA PRO A 394 44.13 -0.83 13.16
C PRO A 394 42.82 -0.42 12.50
N PHE A 395 42.68 -0.75 11.21
CA PHE A 395 41.46 -0.49 10.45
C PHE A 395 40.22 -1.04 11.18
N LYS A 396 39.19 -0.20 11.29
CA LYS A 396 37.86 -0.59 11.78
C LYS A 396 36.81 -0.16 10.78
N LYS A 397 35.99 -1.11 10.32
CA LYS A 397 34.84 -0.82 9.44
C LYS A 397 33.88 0.13 10.15
N ALA A 398 33.42 1.16 9.44
CA ALA A 398 32.50 2.15 9.99
C ALA A 398 31.13 1.52 10.32
N PRO A 399 30.53 1.78 11.50
CA PRO A 399 29.21 1.29 11.88
C PRO A 399 28.09 2.19 11.29
N ALA A 400 28.14 2.42 9.97
CA ALA A 400 27.30 3.41 9.29
C ALA A 400 26.30 2.79 8.29
N GLU A 401 26.05 1.48 8.37
CA GLU A 401 25.15 0.77 7.44
C GLU A 401 23.74 1.38 7.43
N GLN A 402 23.19 1.73 8.61
CA GLN A 402 21.88 2.38 8.71
C GLN A 402 21.83 3.73 7.96
N LEU A 403 22.93 4.50 7.98
CA LEU A 403 23.00 5.76 7.24
C LEU A 403 23.01 5.52 5.73
N CYS A 404 23.73 4.50 5.26
CA CYS A 404 23.72 4.10 3.86
C CYS A 404 22.38 3.52 3.41
N MET A 405 21.64 2.86 4.29
CA MET A 405 20.35 2.23 3.98
C MET A 405 19.18 3.21 4.04
N ALA A 406 19.30 4.37 4.70
CA ALA A 406 18.17 5.28 4.92
C ALA A 406 17.48 5.77 3.63
N PRO A 407 18.18 6.20 2.55
CA PRO A 407 17.52 6.57 1.28
C PRO A 407 16.81 5.39 0.61
N TYR A 408 17.40 4.20 0.66
CA TYR A 408 16.78 2.97 0.19
C TYR A 408 15.51 2.63 0.98
N GLU A 409 15.57 2.65 2.31
CA GLU A 409 14.43 2.39 3.17
C GLU A 409 13.29 3.39 2.94
N TYR A 410 13.63 4.66 2.71
CA TYR A 410 12.67 5.68 2.31
C TYR A 410 11.97 5.33 0.99
N THR A 411 12.73 5.07 -0.09
CA THR A 411 12.12 4.74 -1.38
C THR A 411 11.30 3.46 -1.32
N ARG A 412 11.76 2.44 -0.59
CA ARG A 412 11.05 1.18 -0.35
C ARG A 412 9.76 1.36 0.46
N SER A 413 9.71 2.36 1.35
CA SER A 413 8.51 2.66 2.15
C SER A 413 7.39 3.32 1.33
N THR A 414 7.69 3.87 0.15
CA THR A 414 6.67 4.49 -0.71
C THR A 414 5.80 3.43 -1.42
N PRO A 415 4.48 3.60 -1.50
CA PRO A 415 3.58 2.63 -2.14
C PRO A 415 3.98 2.38 -3.60
N GLY A 416 4.35 1.14 -3.94
CA GLY A 416 4.77 0.75 -5.28
C GLY A 416 4.05 -0.50 -5.77
N LYS A 417 3.98 -0.68 -7.09
CA LYS A 417 3.28 -1.81 -7.75
C LYS A 417 3.97 -3.18 -7.54
N LYS A 418 5.14 -3.21 -6.89
CA LYS A 418 5.98 -4.41 -6.61
C LYS A 418 6.11 -5.35 -7.83
N MET A 419 6.27 -4.76 -9.01
CA MET A 419 6.24 -5.47 -10.28
C MET A 419 7.30 -6.57 -10.37
N MET A 420 8.54 -6.28 -9.93
CA MET A 420 9.63 -7.26 -9.98
C MET A 420 9.40 -8.46 -9.05
N SER A 421 8.89 -8.26 -7.84
CA SER A 421 8.56 -9.36 -6.93
C SER A 421 7.43 -10.22 -7.50
N LYS A 422 6.36 -9.60 -8.03
CA LYS A 422 5.26 -10.33 -8.69
C LYS A 422 5.76 -11.11 -9.91
N PHE A 423 6.65 -10.51 -10.70
CA PHE A 423 7.27 -11.14 -11.86
C PHE A 423 8.11 -12.37 -11.48
N ILE A 424 8.98 -12.24 -10.47
CA ILE A 424 9.78 -13.36 -9.95
C ILE A 424 8.85 -14.48 -9.47
N ASP A 425 7.83 -14.17 -8.67
CA ASP A 425 6.88 -15.18 -8.20
C ASP A 425 6.17 -15.91 -9.35
N CYS A 426 5.77 -15.19 -10.40
CA CYS A 426 5.15 -15.79 -11.59
C CYS A 426 6.11 -16.78 -12.29
N LEU A 427 7.39 -16.45 -12.40
CA LEU A 427 8.36 -17.32 -13.08
C LEU A 427 8.69 -18.58 -12.28
N ARG A 428 8.45 -18.61 -10.96
CA ARG A 428 8.65 -19.82 -10.12
C ARG A 428 7.75 -20.98 -10.53
N THR A 429 6.65 -20.73 -11.24
CA THR A 429 5.82 -21.81 -11.81
C THR A 429 6.56 -22.62 -12.88
N TRP A 430 7.48 -21.99 -13.61
CA TRP A 430 8.30 -22.67 -14.64
C TRP A 430 9.70 -23.01 -14.16
N LEU A 431 10.26 -22.20 -13.26
CA LEU A 431 11.62 -22.34 -12.74
C LEU A 431 11.56 -22.95 -11.34
N ASN A 432 12.05 -24.19 -11.18
CA ASN A 432 12.06 -24.94 -9.92
C ASN A 432 13.06 -24.35 -8.91
N LEU A 433 12.76 -23.15 -8.41
CA LEU A 433 13.58 -22.39 -7.48
C LEU A 433 13.27 -22.75 -6.02
N PRO A 434 14.29 -23.11 -5.21
CA PRO A 434 14.13 -23.24 -3.77
C PRO A 434 13.68 -21.92 -3.12
N ASP A 435 12.81 -21.99 -2.10
CA ASP A 435 12.34 -20.81 -1.35
C ASP A 435 13.46 -19.89 -0.83
N PRO A 436 14.56 -20.41 -0.24
CA PRO A 436 15.67 -19.56 0.21
C PRO A 436 16.32 -18.79 -0.94
N SER A 437 16.55 -19.47 -2.07
CA SER A 437 17.16 -18.88 -3.26
C SER A 437 16.25 -17.81 -3.88
N ALA A 438 14.95 -18.09 -3.99
CA ALA A 438 13.96 -17.11 -4.46
C ALA A 438 13.94 -15.86 -3.57
N THR A 439 14.01 -16.02 -2.25
CA THR A 439 14.06 -14.89 -1.30
C THR A 439 15.31 -14.02 -1.50
N VAL A 440 16.47 -14.63 -1.72
CA VAL A 440 17.73 -13.91 -2.01
C VAL A 440 17.62 -13.16 -3.33
N ILE A 441 17.13 -13.83 -4.39
CA ILE A 441 16.97 -13.22 -5.73
C ILE A 441 15.99 -12.05 -5.66
N GLU A 442 14.83 -12.22 -5.03
CA GLU A 442 13.84 -11.14 -4.85
C GLU A 442 14.45 -9.95 -4.11
N HIS A 443 15.19 -10.19 -3.03
CA HIS A 443 15.84 -9.13 -2.25
C HIS A 443 16.89 -8.37 -3.07
N VAL A 444 17.74 -9.09 -3.80
CA VAL A 444 18.80 -8.52 -4.63
C VAL A 444 18.23 -7.69 -5.78
N ILE A 445 17.22 -8.22 -6.49
CA ILE A 445 16.57 -7.52 -7.60
C ILE A 445 15.81 -6.29 -7.10
N ASP A 446 15.16 -6.36 -5.93
CA ASP A 446 14.51 -5.21 -5.30
C ASP A 446 15.52 -4.11 -4.92
N MET A 447 16.67 -4.48 -4.34
CA MET A 447 17.76 -3.54 -4.08
C MET A 447 18.26 -2.86 -5.35
N ILE A 448 18.45 -3.62 -6.44
CA ILE A 448 18.91 -3.06 -7.71
C ILE A 448 17.84 -2.19 -8.36
N PHE A 449 16.57 -2.58 -8.30
CA PHE A 449 15.46 -1.75 -8.78
C PHE A 449 15.43 -0.38 -8.06
N HIS A 450 15.58 -0.37 -6.74
CA HIS A 450 15.63 0.87 -5.96
C HIS A 450 16.93 1.66 -6.18
N PHE A 451 18.05 0.98 -6.37
CA PHE A 451 19.33 1.59 -6.78
C PHE A 451 19.16 2.37 -8.09
N THR A 452 18.64 1.72 -9.15
CA THR A 452 18.45 2.38 -10.44
C THR A 452 17.45 3.51 -10.34
N LEU A 453 16.37 3.34 -9.57
CA LEU A 453 15.35 4.37 -9.38
C LEU A 453 15.91 5.64 -8.72
N MET A 454 16.73 5.49 -7.67
CA MET A 454 17.33 6.62 -6.97
C MET A 454 18.33 7.39 -7.82
N ILE A 455 19.07 6.69 -8.67
CA ILE A 455 20.02 7.31 -9.60
C ILE A 455 19.28 8.00 -10.75
N ASP A 456 18.28 7.34 -11.33
CA ASP A 456 17.41 7.90 -12.39
C ASP A 456 16.72 9.18 -11.89
N ASP A 457 16.15 9.20 -10.68
CA ASP A 457 15.58 10.42 -10.06
C ASP A 457 16.58 11.59 -9.99
N ILE A 458 17.87 11.31 -9.80
CA ILE A 458 18.92 12.35 -9.72
C ILE A 458 19.36 12.80 -11.10
N GLU A 459 19.51 11.86 -12.03
CA GLU A 459 19.92 12.10 -13.42
C GLU A 459 18.83 12.82 -14.23
N ASP A 460 17.57 12.62 -13.83
CA ASP A 460 16.40 13.27 -14.39
C ASP A 460 15.97 14.55 -13.65
N ASP A 461 16.57 14.85 -12.50
CA ASP A 461 16.14 15.95 -11.62
C ASP A 461 14.64 15.84 -11.25
N SER A 462 14.14 14.61 -11.09
CA SER A 462 12.73 14.32 -10.80
C SER A 462 12.33 14.88 -9.43
N MET A 463 11.20 15.58 -9.39
CA MET A 463 10.74 16.23 -8.15
C MET A 463 9.91 15.30 -7.27
N LEU A 464 9.15 14.41 -7.90
CA LEU A 464 8.22 13.51 -7.23
C LEU A 464 8.47 12.07 -7.64
N ARG A 465 8.34 11.17 -6.68
CA ARG A 465 8.29 9.74 -6.90
C ARG A 465 7.11 9.17 -6.11
N ARG A 466 6.13 8.61 -6.82
CA ARG A 466 4.92 7.99 -6.23
C ARG A 466 4.16 8.97 -5.31
N GLY A 467 4.06 10.23 -5.72
CA GLY A 467 3.36 11.30 -5.01
C GLY A 467 4.08 11.80 -3.74
N LYS A 468 5.35 11.41 -3.54
CA LYS A 468 6.22 11.87 -2.45
C LYS A 468 7.48 12.52 -3.03
N PRO A 469 8.19 13.38 -2.27
CA PRO A 469 9.46 13.93 -2.73
C PRO A 469 10.45 12.84 -3.15
N ALA A 470 11.19 13.04 -4.24
CA ALA A 470 12.28 12.12 -4.61
C ALA A 470 13.32 12.02 -3.49
N ALA A 471 14.01 10.87 -3.37
CA ALA A 471 14.91 10.61 -2.25
C ALA A 471 16.02 11.67 -2.11
N HIS A 472 16.51 12.19 -3.23
CA HIS A 472 17.55 13.21 -3.25
C HIS A 472 17.08 14.58 -2.74
N LEU A 473 15.77 14.85 -2.71
CA LEU A 473 15.20 16.04 -2.09
C LEU A 473 15.10 15.90 -0.56
N VAL A 474 15.03 14.67 -0.05
CA VAL A 474 14.95 14.38 1.39
C VAL A 474 16.35 14.27 2.02
N PHE A 475 17.24 13.51 1.39
CA PHE A 475 18.57 13.20 1.93
C PHE A 475 19.71 14.00 1.27
N GLY A 476 19.43 14.71 0.19
CA GLY A 476 20.43 15.33 -0.67
C GLY A 476 20.98 14.36 -1.72
N LYS A 477 21.43 14.90 -2.85
CA LYS A 477 22.03 14.14 -3.96
C LYS A 477 23.19 13.26 -3.48
N SER A 478 24.12 13.80 -2.69
CA SER A 478 25.32 13.09 -2.24
C SER A 478 25.02 11.85 -1.40
N GLN A 479 24.11 11.94 -0.44
CA GLN A 479 23.74 10.77 0.39
C GLN A 479 22.99 9.72 -0.42
N THR A 480 22.13 10.17 -1.35
CA THR A 480 21.36 9.28 -2.21
C THR A 480 22.28 8.51 -3.18
N ILE A 481 23.24 9.18 -3.81
CA ILE A 481 24.28 8.54 -4.65
C ILE A 481 25.13 7.56 -3.83
N ASN A 482 25.54 7.94 -2.62
CA ASN A 482 26.31 7.05 -1.74
C ASN A 482 25.49 5.81 -1.34
N SER A 483 24.21 5.98 -1.03
CA SER A 483 23.28 4.88 -0.71
C SER A 483 23.14 3.93 -1.90
N ALA A 484 22.87 4.46 -3.09
CA ALA A 484 22.82 3.71 -4.34
C ALA A 484 24.11 2.90 -4.59
N THR A 485 25.27 3.54 -4.46
CA THR A 485 26.58 2.88 -4.62
C THR A 485 26.79 1.76 -3.58
N TYR A 486 26.33 1.98 -2.35
CA TYR A 486 26.38 0.97 -1.29
C TYR A 486 25.46 -0.22 -1.59
N LEU A 487 24.24 0.01 -2.10
CA LEU A 487 23.31 -1.05 -2.48
C LEU A 487 23.89 -1.95 -3.56
N TYR A 488 24.59 -1.41 -4.56
CA TYR A 488 25.30 -2.20 -5.56
C TYR A 488 26.27 -3.21 -4.90
N ALA A 489 27.13 -2.73 -3.99
CA ALA A 489 28.10 -3.59 -3.32
C ALA A 489 27.43 -4.60 -2.36
N LYS A 490 26.31 -4.21 -1.73
CA LYS A 490 25.53 -5.08 -0.83
C LYS A 490 24.81 -6.18 -1.61
N ALA A 491 24.10 -5.83 -2.68
CA ALA A 491 23.42 -6.77 -3.57
C ALA A 491 24.37 -7.81 -4.16
N SER A 492 25.55 -7.36 -4.63
CA SER A 492 26.59 -8.26 -5.13
C SER A 492 27.12 -9.24 -4.06
N ARG A 493 27.19 -8.81 -2.79
CA ARG A 493 27.56 -9.69 -1.67
C ARG A 493 26.43 -10.64 -1.28
N ASP A 494 25.19 -10.16 -1.30
CA ASP A 494 24.04 -10.98 -0.90
C ASP A 494 23.79 -12.11 -1.91
N LEU A 495 24.14 -11.93 -3.19
CA LEU A 495 24.16 -13.00 -4.19
C LEU A 495 25.12 -14.15 -3.87
N ASP A 496 26.18 -13.93 -3.10
CA ASP A 496 27.13 -15.00 -2.72
C ASP A 496 26.43 -16.09 -1.87
N GLN A 497 25.25 -15.80 -1.30
CA GLN A 497 24.41 -16.77 -0.59
C GLN A 497 23.85 -17.87 -1.50
N LEU A 498 23.75 -17.63 -2.81
CA LEU A 498 23.32 -18.65 -3.78
C LEU A 498 24.42 -19.70 -4.05
N GLN A 499 25.67 -19.43 -3.65
CA GLN A 499 26.82 -20.32 -3.86
C GLN A 499 27.04 -20.72 -5.33
N GLN A 500 26.63 -19.86 -6.26
CA GLN A 500 26.81 -20.03 -7.70
C GLN A 500 27.45 -18.78 -8.31
N GLU A 501 28.74 -18.85 -8.64
CA GLU A 501 29.48 -17.74 -9.26
C GLU A 501 28.85 -17.26 -10.58
N ALA A 502 28.21 -18.17 -11.31
CA ALA A 502 27.50 -17.84 -12.54
C ALA A 502 26.31 -16.88 -12.32
N CYS A 503 25.63 -16.94 -11.17
CA CYS A 503 24.57 -16.00 -10.82
C CYS A 503 25.14 -14.58 -10.66
N LYS A 504 26.29 -14.46 -10.00
CA LYS A 504 26.98 -13.18 -9.81
C LYS A 504 27.51 -12.62 -11.14
N ALA A 505 28.05 -13.48 -12.00
CA ALA A 505 28.48 -13.08 -13.34
C ALA A 505 27.30 -12.54 -14.17
N ALA A 506 26.19 -13.28 -14.25
CA ALA A 506 25.00 -12.84 -14.99
C ALA A 506 24.41 -11.54 -14.44
N PHE A 507 24.43 -11.36 -13.11
CA PHE A 507 24.02 -10.12 -12.47
C PHE A 507 24.91 -8.93 -12.87
N LEU A 508 26.23 -9.11 -12.85
CA LEU A 508 27.17 -8.04 -13.24
C LEU A 508 27.08 -7.71 -14.73
N ASP A 509 26.92 -8.72 -15.61
CA ASP A 509 26.72 -8.53 -17.05
C ASP A 509 25.49 -7.65 -17.33
N GLU A 510 24.35 -7.95 -16.68
CA GLU A 510 23.13 -7.17 -16.90
C GLU A 510 23.20 -5.79 -16.23
N LEU A 511 23.96 -5.61 -15.14
CA LEU A 511 24.22 -4.28 -14.58
C LEU A 511 25.04 -3.40 -15.53
N GLU A 512 26.06 -3.97 -16.18
CA GLU A 512 26.81 -3.26 -17.22
C GLU A 512 25.88 -2.88 -18.39
N THR A 513 25.04 -3.83 -18.81
CA THR A 513 24.05 -3.62 -19.87
C THR A 513 23.05 -2.51 -19.53
N LEU A 514 22.56 -2.47 -18.29
CA LEU A 514 21.70 -1.40 -17.77
C LEU A 514 22.37 -0.03 -17.86
N ALA A 515 23.64 0.07 -17.46
CA ALA A 515 24.41 1.30 -17.54
C ALA A 515 24.64 1.76 -18.99
N LEU A 516 24.87 0.84 -19.93
CA LEU A 516 24.98 1.16 -21.36
C LEU A 516 23.66 1.70 -21.92
N GLY A 517 22.51 1.14 -21.51
CA GLY A 517 21.20 1.67 -21.84
C GLY A 517 21.00 3.09 -21.32
N GLN A 518 21.28 3.32 -20.03
CA GLN A 518 21.19 4.65 -19.41
C GLN A 518 22.10 5.67 -20.10
N ALA A 519 23.31 5.27 -20.48
CA ALA A 519 24.25 6.14 -21.16
C ALA A 519 23.70 6.67 -22.50
N LEU A 520 22.95 5.87 -23.25
CA LEU A 520 22.31 6.31 -24.50
C LEU A 520 21.24 7.39 -24.23
N ASP A 521 20.37 7.15 -23.25
CA ASP A 521 19.29 8.08 -22.86
C ASP A 521 19.87 9.44 -22.44
N LEU A 522 20.85 9.41 -21.52
CA LEU A 522 21.54 10.62 -21.05
C LEU A 522 22.32 11.33 -22.15
N HIS A 523 22.97 10.58 -23.05
CA HIS A 523 23.72 11.15 -24.17
C HIS A 523 22.81 11.93 -25.12
N TRP A 524 21.65 11.39 -25.47
CA TRP A 524 20.69 12.06 -26.34
C TRP A 524 20.07 13.29 -25.68
N LYS A 525 19.73 13.19 -24.40
CA LYS A 525 19.24 14.31 -23.57
C LYS A 525 20.28 15.43 -23.52
N PHE A 526 21.53 15.10 -23.23
CA PHE A 526 22.64 16.08 -23.15
C PHE A 526 22.91 16.77 -24.50
N LEU A 527 23.00 15.99 -25.59
CA LEU A 527 23.23 16.53 -26.93
C LEU A 527 21.99 17.13 -27.57
N LYS A 528 20.81 16.97 -26.96
CA LYS A 528 19.51 17.38 -27.51
C LYS A 528 19.26 16.77 -28.90
N LYS A 529 19.80 15.56 -29.11
CA LYS A 529 19.76 14.85 -30.40
C LYS A 529 18.69 13.77 -30.36
N CYS A 530 17.65 13.94 -31.17
CA CYS A 530 16.57 12.95 -31.29
C CYS A 530 17.10 11.64 -31.92
N PRO A 531 16.94 10.49 -31.24
CA PRO A 531 17.31 9.19 -31.80
C PRO A 531 16.29 8.71 -32.85
N THR A 532 16.67 7.72 -33.64
CA THR A 532 15.75 6.92 -34.44
C THR A 532 14.94 5.98 -33.54
N THR A 533 13.80 5.48 -34.03
CA THR A 533 13.01 4.48 -33.31
C THR A 533 13.80 3.20 -33.01
N SER A 534 14.68 2.78 -33.92
CA SER A 534 15.53 1.59 -33.71
C SER A 534 16.55 1.81 -32.60
N GLU A 535 17.18 3.00 -32.56
CA GLU A 535 18.10 3.36 -31.48
C GLU A 535 17.37 3.42 -30.13
N TYR A 536 16.18 4.03 -30.09
CA TYR A 536 15.35 4.04 -28.89
C TYR A 536 15.02 2.63 -28.40
N LEU A 537 14.56 1.73 -29.27
CA LEU A 537 14.26 0.34 -28.88
C LEU A 537 15.49 -0.38 -28.35
N ASN A 538 16.66 -0.17 -28.97
CA ASN A 538 17.92 -0.70 -28.44
C ASN A 538 18.22 -0.14 -27.04
N MET A 539 18.06 1.17 -26.81
CA MET A 539 18.20 1.75 -25.47
C MET A 539 17.25 1.09 -24.48
N VAL A 540 15.97 0.93 -24.82
CA VAL A 540 14.95 0.33 -23.95
C VAL A 540 15.27 -1.13 -23.60
N ASP A 541 15.72 -1.91 -24.59
CA ASP A 541 16.14 -3.28 -24.35
C ASP A 541 17.27 -3.35 -23.33
N ASN A 542 18.20 -2.38 -23.34
CA ASN A 542 19.33 -2.35 -22.42
C ASN A 542 18.97 -1.73 -21.04
N LYS A 543 18.22 -0.62 -20.99
CA LYS A 543 17.83 0.12 -19.76
C LYS A 543 16.69 -0.53 -18.99
N THR A 544 15.60 -0.90 -19.65
CA THR A 544 14.38 -1.38 -18.97
C THR A 544 14.26 -2.90 -19.08
N GLY A 545 14.56 -3.45 -20.25
CA GLY A 545 14.61 -4.90 -20.46
C GLY A 545 15.70 -5.59 -19.65
N GLY A 546 16.82 -4.91 -19.39
CA GLY A 546 17.96 -5.46 -18.64
C GLY A 546 17.61 -5.94 -17.23
N LEU A 547 16.71 -5.24 -16.53
CA LEU A 547 16.33 -5.64 -15.18
C LEU A 547 15.45 -6.90 -15.16
N PHE A 548 14.52 -7.04 -16.11
CA PHE A 548 13.74 -8.26 -16.25
C PHE A 548 14.60 -9.45 -16.71
N ARG A 549 15.53 -9.22 -17.63
CA ARG A 549 16.50 -10.24 -18.06
C ARG A 549 17.44 -10.66 -16.93
N MET A 550 17.90 -9.73 -16.10
CA MET A 550 18.71 -10.01 -14.92
C MET A 550 17.99 -10.99 -14.00
N ALA A 551 16.73 -10.71 -13.65
CA ALA A 551 15.94 -11.61 -12.83
C ALA A 551 15.81 -13.00 -13.49
N LEU A 552 15.44 -13.07 -14.77
CA LEU A 552 15.32 -14.34 -15.49
C LEU A 552 16.64 -15.13 -15.50
N ARG A 553 17.76 -14.52 -15.92
CA ARG A 553 19.06 -15.19 -16.04
C ARG A 553 19.55 -15.73 -14.70
N VAL A 554 19.43 -14.94 -13.63
CA VAL A 554 19.82 -15.39 -12.28
C VAL A 554 18.94 -16.56 -11.83
N MET A 555 17.63 -16.50 -12.11
CA MET A 555 16.69 -17.57 -11.79
C MET A 555 16.95 -18.87 -12.59
N GLU A 556 17.23 -18.77 -13.89
CA GLU A 556 17.56 -19.91 -14.76
C GLU A 556 18.84 -20.61 -14.30
N ILE A 557 19.89 -19.85 -14.00
CA ILE A 557 21.17 -20.39 -13.51
C ILE A 557 20.97 -21.09 -12.16
N GLU A 558 20.29 -20.42 -11.22
CA GLU A 558 20.08 -20.97 -9.88
C GLU A 558 19.23 -22.25 -9.90
N SER A 559 18.17 -22.27 -10.72
CA SER A 559 17.31 -23.45 -10.91
C SER A 559 17.93 -24.53 -11.80
N ARG A 560 19.07 -24.27 -12.46
CA ARG A 560 19.68 -25.12 -13.48
C ARG A 560 18.71 -25.45 -14.62
N THR A 561 17.83 -24.51 -14.96
CA THR A 561 16.88 -24.65 -16.05
C THR A 561 17.55 -24.24 -17.36
N GLU A 562 17.35 -25.01 -18.43
CA GLU A 562 17.83 -24.62 -19.75
C GLU A 562 17.11 -23.36 -20.24
N PRO A 563 17.85 -22.33 -20.73
CA PRO A 563 17.23 -21.11 -21.23
C PRO A 563 16.23 -21.36 -22.35
N CYS A 564 15.04 -20.77 -22.22
CA CYS A 564 14.00 -20.86 -23.25
C CYS A 564 14.04 -19.61 -24.15
N PRO A 565 14.38 -19.72 -25.45
CA PRO A 565 14.48 -18.55 -26.33
C PRO A 565 13.17 -17.76 -26.47
N ASP A 566 12.02 -18.44 -26.46
CA ASP A 566 10.72 -17.77 -26.52
C ASP A 566 10.41 -17.01 -25.21
N LEU A 567 10.86 -17.52 -24.07
CA LEU A 567 10.72 -16.83 -22.79
C LEU A 567 11.60 -15.58 -22.76
N MET A 568 12.86 -15.69 -23.21
CA MET A 568 13.74 -14.52 -23.34
C MET A 568 13.14 -13.48 -24.29
N HIS A 569 12.55 -13.91 -25.41
CA HIS A 569 11.87 -13.01 -26.34
C HIS A 569 10.65 -12.34 -25.70
N LEU A 570 9.84 -13.08 -24.94
CA LEU A 570 8.74 -12.52 -24.15
C LEU A 570 9.23 -11.43 -23.19
N ILE A 571 10.34 -11.68 -22.48
CA ILE A 571 10.94 -10.70 -21.56
C ILE A 571 11.40 -9.43 -22.29
N THR A 572 11.99 -9.56 -23.47
CA THR A 572 12.34 -8.39 -24.31
C THR A 572 11.10 -7.60 -24.72
N LEU A 573 10.03 -8.28 -25.16
CA LEU A 573 8.76 -7.60 -25.49
C LEU A 573 8.14 -6.93 -24.27
N MET A 574 8.20 -7.56 -23.10
CA MET A 574 7.74 -6.98 -21.82
C MET A 574 8.50 -5.69 -21.51
N GLY A 575 9.83 -5.67 -21.63
CA GLY A 575 10.64 -4.47 -21.40
C GLY A 575 10.25 -3.32 -22.34
N ARG A 576 10.08 -3.61 -23.63
CA ARG A 576 9.64 -2.62 -24.64
C ARG A 576 8.24 -2.08 -24.34
N TYR A 577 7.29 -2.98 -24.05
CA TYR A 577 5.93 -2.60 -23.69
C TYR A 577 5.92 -1.72 -22.44
N TYR A 578 6.66 -2.12 -21.39
CA TYR A 578 6.68 -1.40 -20.12
C TYR A 578 7.21 0.02 -20.29
N GLN A 579 8.29 0.21 -21.06
CA GLN A 579 8.85 1.55 -21.28
C GLN A 579 7.95 2.42 -22.16
N ILE A 580 7.47 1.91 -23.30
CA ILE A 580 6.62 2.70 -24.21
C ILE A 580 5.30 3.07 -23.52
N ARG A 581 4.77 2.15 -22.70
CA ARG A 581 3.63 2.41 -21.83
C ARG A 581 3.93 3.51 -20.80
N ASP A 582 5.07 3.47 -20.11
CA ASP A 582 5.44 4.49 -19.13
C ASP A 582 5.56 5.88 -19.77
N ASP A 583 6.25 5.96 -20.91
CA ASP A 583 6.40 7.17 -21.73
C ASP A 583 5.04 7.73 -22.19
N TYR A 584 4.12 6.86 -22.61
CA TYR A 584 2.77 7.27 -23.00
C TYR A 584 1.94 7.76 -21.80
N MET A 585 1.99 7.04 -20.67
CA MET A 585 1.23 7.36 -19.47
C MET A 585 1.70 8.66 -18.83
N ASN A 586 3.00 8.97 -18.88
CA ASN A 586 3.55 10.24 -18.38
C ASN A 586 2.88 11.47 -19.02
N LEU A 587 2.47 11.36 -20.29
CA LEU A 587 1.88 12.46 -21.05
C LEU A 587 0.33 12.48 -21.04
N THR A 588 -0.33 11.40 -20.59
CA THR A 588 -1.77 11.22 -20.80
C THR A 588 -2.57 10.80 -19.58
N SER A 589 -1.92 10.38 -18.49
CA SER A 589 -2.61 9.86 -17.30
C SER A 589 -2.67 10.87 -16.16
N ASP A 590 -3.85 11.01 -15.56
CA ASP A 590 -4.07 11.81 -14.36
C ASP A 590 -3.35 11.17 -13.15
N GLU A 591 -3.34 9.84 -13.01
CA GLU A 591 -2.57 9.12 -11.97
C GLU A 591 -1.08 9.48 -12.04
N TYR A 592 -0.51 9.54 -13.25
CA TYR A 592 0.88 9.94 -13.43
C TYR A 592 1.10 11.41 -13.13
N THR A 593 0.16 12.27 -13.51
CA THR A 593 0.19 13.69 -13.18
C THR A 593 0.23 13.91 -11.67
N GLU A 594 -0.54 13.15 -10.89
CA GLU A 594 -0.54 13.21 -9.43
C GLU A 594 0.73 12.62 -8.79
N THR A 595 1.28 11.56 -9.37
CA THR A 595 2.36 10.78 -8.74
C THR A 595 3.78 11.16 -9.18
N LYS A 596 3.93 11.74 -10.37
CA LYS A 596 5.20 12.18 -10.98
C LYS A 596 5.20 13.67 -11.29
N GLY A 597 4.03 14.25 -11.55
CA GLY A 597 3.87 15.64 -11.99
C GLY A 597 3.36 15.72 -13.42
N TYR A 598 2.76 16.86 -13.79
CA TYR A 598 2.16 17.03 -15.11
C TYR A 598 3.24 16.98 -16.21
N CYS A 599 3.18 15.95 -17.06
CA CYS A 599 4.10 15.72 -18.18
C CYS A 599 5.58 15.91 -17.79
N GLU A 600 5.99 15.26 -16.70
CA GLU A 600 7.35 15.35 -16.15
C GLU A 600 8.43 15.05 -17.21
N ASP A 601 8.24 14.06 -18.07
CA ASP A 601 9.20 13.68 -19.13
C ASP A 601 9.56 14.90 -20.03
N LEU A 602 8.62 15.84 -20.24
CA LEU A 602 8.88 17.06 -21.00
C LEU A 602 9.75 18.06 -20.20
N SER A 603 9.53 18.16 -18.88
CA SER A 603 10.37 18.96 -17.99
C SER A 603 11.80 18.40 -17.92
N GLU A 604 11.93 17.07 -17.88
CA GLU A 604 13.22 16.36 -17.91
C GLU A 604 13.92 16.55 -19.26
N GLY A 605 13.18 16.82 -20.34
CA GLY A 605 13.72 16.85 -21.69
C GLY A 605 14.00 15.45 -22.24
N LYS A 606 13.35 14.44 -21.65
CA LYS A 606 13.46 13.03 -22.05
C LYS A 606 12.90 12.84 -23.46
N LEU A 607 13.66 12.15 -24.30
CA LEU A 607 13.26 11.83 -25.68
C LEU A 607 12.39 10.57 -25.69
N SER A 608 11.18 10.70 -25.15
CA SER A 608 10.22 9.60 -25.03
C SER A 608 9.71 9.10 -26.39
N PHE A 609 9.21 7.86 -26.46
CA PHE A 609 8.70 7.27 -27.70
C PHE A 609 7.71 8.16 -28.50
N PRO A 610 6.63 8.70 -27.89
CA PRO A 610 5.73 9.60 -28.61
C PRO A 610 6.41 10.92 -29.03
N LEU A 611 7.38 11.43 -28.25
CA LEU A 611 8.09 12.65 -28.60
C LEU A 611 9.03 12.43 -29.79
N ILE A 612 9.75 11.31 -29.84
CA ILE A 612 10.59 10.94 -30.99
C ILE A 612 9.75 10.92 -32.27
N HIS A 613 8.60 10.24 -32.24
CA HIS A 613 7.68 10.23 -33.39
C HIS A 613 7.22 11.64 -33.76
N ALA A 614 6.87 12.49 -32.78
CA ALA A 614 6.45 13.85 -33.03
C ALA A 614 7.56 14.71 -33.66
N LEU A 615 8.80 14.61 -33.18
CA LEU A 615 9.94 15.36 -33.70
C LEU A 615 10.37 14.95 -35.12
N GLN A 616 10.00 13.73 -35.54
CA GLN A 616 10.29 13.21 -36.88
C GLN A 616 9.16 13.50 -37.89
N ASN A 617 7.91 13.63 -37.44
CA ASN A 617 6.74 13.65 -38.32
C ASN A 617 5.90 14.93 -38.22
N SER A 618 6.11 15.78 -37.21
CA SER A 618 5.32 17.00 -37.02
C SER A 618 5.89 18.20 -37.78
N PRO A 619 5.07 18.99 -38.49
CA PRO A 619 5.47 20.31 -38.98
C PRO A 619 5.91 21.27 -37.87
N ALA A 620 5.47 21.04 -36.63
CA ALA A 620 5.84 21.85 -35.46
C ALA A 620 7.12 21.35 -34.77
N ALA A 621 7.89 20.42 -35.37
CA ALA A 621 9.06 19.82 -34.74
C ALA A 621 10.10 20.84 -34.25
N ASP A 622 10.42 21.86 -35.07
CA ASP A 622 11.40 22.89 -34.67
C ASP A 622 10.90 23.76 -33.52
N MET A 623 9.60 24.03 -33.47
CA MET A 623 9.00 24.77 -32.36
C MET A 623 9.06 23.94 -31.06
N MET A 624 8.72 22.64 -31.13
CA MET A 624 8.84 21.74 -29.98
C MET A 624 10.30 21.66 -29.49
N ARG A 625 11.29 21.56 -30.40
CA ARG A 625 12.72 21.62 -30.04
C ARG A 625 13.11 22.93 -29.38
N GLY A 626 12.58 24.05 -29.87
CA GLY A 626 12.76 25.38 -29.28
C GLY A 626 12.28 25.40 -27.82
N LEU A 627 11.05 24.97 -27.59
CA LEU A 627 10.43 24.96 -26.27
C LEU A 627 11.11 24.01 -25.28
N LEU A 628 11.49 22.80 -25.73
CA LEU A 628 12.11 21.80 -24.86
C LEU A 628 13.58 22.11 -24.53
N PHE A 629 14.33 22.62 -25.51
CA PHE A 629 15.79 22.62 -25.43
C PHE A 629 16.46 24.00 -25.45
N HIS A 630 15.76 25.08 -25.79
CA HIS A 630 16.32 26.45 -25.86
C HIS A 630 15.83 27.35 -24.72
N ARG A 631 15.73 26.77 -23.52
CA ARG A 631 15.40 27.48 -22.27
C ARG A 631 16.65 27.89 -21.49
N GLU A 632 16.53 28.90 -20.64
CA GLU A 632 17.58 29.25 -19.68
C GLU A 632 17.84 28.08 -18.73
N ASN A 633 19.11 27.84 -18.38
CA ASN A 633 19.50 26.70 -17.55
C ASN A 633 18.75 26.72 -16.21
N GLY A 634 18.02 25.63 -15.93
CA GLY A 634 17.28 25.46 -14.68
C GLY A 634 15.85 26.00 -14.69
N GLN A 635 15.36 26.57 -15.80
CA GLN A 635 13.96 26.99 -15.89
C GLN A 635 13.03 25.77 -16.13
N GLU A 636 12.08 25.56 -15.24
CA GLU A 636 11.05 24.53 -15.39
C GLU A 636 10.09 24.86 -16.55
N LEU A 637 9.64 23.84 -17.27
CA LEU A 637 8.70 24.01 -18.37
C LEU A 637 7.31 24.31 -17.83
N SER A 638 6.72 25.45 -18.21
CA SER A 638 5.41 25.86 -17.70
C SER A 638 4.30 24.89 -18.16
N SER A 639 3.21 24.82 -17.39
CA SER A 639 2.05 23.98 -17.72
C SER A 639 1.44 24.33 -19.08
N GLU A 640 1.48 25.60 -19.49
CA GLU A 640 1.01 26.08 -20.79
C GLU A 640 1.91 25.56 -21.93
N MET A 641 3.23 25.59 -21.74
CA MET A 641 4.18 25.06 -22.72
C MET A 641 4.06 23.54 -22.86
N LYS A 642 3.93 22.83 -21.73
CA LYS A 642 3.66 21.38 -21.71
C LYS A 642 2.37 21.05 -22.46
N SER A 643 1.28 21.77 -22.15
CA SER A 643 -0.02 21.60 -22.81
C SER A 643 0.07 21.84 -24.32
N TYR A 644 0.82 22.87 -24.74
CA TYR A 644 1.05 23.16 -26.15
C TYR A 644 1.78 22.02 -26.87
N ILE A 645 2.90 21.53 -26.30
CA ILE A 645 3.66 20.42 -26.87
C ILE A 645 2.79 19.17 -26.99
N VAL A 646 2.05 18.81 -25.94
CA VAL A 646 1.13 17.66 -25.96
C VAL A 646 0.05 17.83 -27.03
N ALA A 647 -0.48 19.04 -27.23
CA ALA A 647 -1.45 19.32 -28.28
C ALA A 647 -0.85 19.15 -29.68
N GLU A 648 0.38 19.59 -29.94
CA GLU A 648 1.07 19.37 -31.21
C GLU A 648 1.41 17.90 -31.43
N MET A 649 1.82 17.16 -30.38
CA MET A 649 2.01 15.71 -30.43
C MET A 649 0.70 14.98 -30.77
N ARG A 650 -0.44 15.46 -30.27
CA ARG A 650 -1.76 14.91 -30.59
C ARG A 650 -2.14 15.17 -32.05
N LYS A 651 -1.91 16.39 -32.57
CA LYS A 651 -2.15 16.75 -33.98
C LYS A 651 -1.29 15.93 -34.94
N ALA A 652 -0.04 15.65 -34.55
CA ALA A 652 0.88 14.80 -35.33
C ALA A 652 0.53 13.30 -35.26
N GLY A 653 -0.49 12.90 -34.50
CA GLY A 653 -0.87 11.51 -34.31
C GLY A 653 0.08 10.70 -33.42
N SER A 654 1.07 11.34 -32.78
CA SER A 654 2.13 10.65 -32.03
C SER A 654 1.63 9.92 -30.78
N LEU A 655 0.65 10.49 -30.08
CA LEU A 655 0.04 9.81 -28.92
C LEU A 655 -0.73 8.56 -29.36
N ALA A 656 -1.46 8.65 -30.48
CA ALA A 656 -2.16 7.50 -31.04
C ALA A 656 -1.18 6.43 -31.54
N TYR A 657 -0.08 6.84 -32.19
CA TYR A 657 0.99 5.96 -32.63
C TYR A 657 1.63 5.19 -31.46
N ALA A 658 1.96 5.89 -30.36
CA ALA A 658 2.51 5.26 -29.16
C ALA A 658 1.53 4.26 -28.53
N ARG A 659 0.25 4.65 -28.38
CA ARG A 659 -0.80 3.75 -27.85
C ARG A 659 -0.97 2.51 -28.72
N ASN A 660 -1.04 2.67 -30.04
CA ASN A 660 -1.20 1.55 -30.97
C ASN A 660 0.03 0.63 -30.97
N THR A 661 1.23 1.18 -30.90
CA THR A 661 2.47 0.39 -30.78
C THR A 661 2.51 -0.41 -29.48
N ALA A 662 2.11 0.21 -28.36
CA ALA A 662 2.01 -0.50 -27.09
C ALA A 662 0.95 -1.62 -27.13
N MET A 663 -0.21 -1.39 -27.76
CA MET A 663 -1.21 -2.44 -27.96
C MET A 663 -0.69 -3.59 -28.84
N GLN A 664 0.03 -3.30 -29.93
CA GLN A 664 0.65 -4.33 -30.77
C GLN A 664 1.70 -5.13 -30.02
N LEU A 665 2.52 -4.48 -29.19
CA LEU A 665 3.48 -5.16 -28.32
C LEU A 665 2.77 -6.05 -27.30
N PHE A 666 1.66 -5.58 -26.72
CA PHE A 666 0.85 -6.38 -25.82
C PHE A 666 0.30 -7.65 -26.49
N ASP A 667 -0.25 -7.52 -27.69
CA ASP A 667 -0.76 -8.66 -28.46
C ASP A 667 0.38 -9.65 -28.79
N ALA A 668 1.53 -9.15 -29.23
CA ALA A 668 2.73 -9.96 -29.47
C ALA A 668 3.26 -10.65 -28.20
N MET A 669 3.17 -10.00 -27.04
CA MET A 669 3.50 -10.61 -25.74
C MET A 669 2.54 -11.76 -25.42
N MET A 670 1.23 -11.59 -25.63
CA MET A 670 0.25 -12.64 -25.38
C MET A 670 0.45 -13.83 -26.32
N GLU A 671 0.68 -13.60 -27.61
CA GLU A 671 1.01 -14.66 -28.57
C GLU A 671 2.32 -15.39 -28.22
N THR A 672 3.33 -14.65 -27.75
CA THR A 672 4.60 -15.24 -27.33
C THR A 672 4.43 -16.04 -26.05
N LEU A 673 3.61 -15.56 -25.10
CA LEU A 673 3.26 -16.30 -23.89
C LEU A 673 2.62 -17.65 -24.24
N GLU A 674 1.70 -17.71 -25.19
CA GLU A 674 1.08 -18.97 -25.64
C GLU A 674 2.13 -19.96 -26.17
N ARG A 675 3.14 -19.48 -26.93
CA ARG A 675 4.25 -20.33 -27.39
C ARG A 675 5.14 -20.82 -26.25
N VAL A 676 5.36 -20.00 -25.23
CA VAL A 676 6.09 -20.39 -24.02
C VAL A 676 5.29 -21.42 -23.21
N GLU A 677 4.00 -21.20 -23.01
CA GLU A 677 3.10 -22.11 -22.29
C GLU A 677 3.00 -23.48 -22.97
N ALA A 678 3.01 -23.51 -24.31
CA ALA A 678 3.05 -24.76 -25.07
C ALA A 678 4.31 -25.60 -24.79
N LYS A 679 5.40 -24.98 -24.34
CA LYS A 679 6.67 -25.65 -24.02
C LYS A 679 6.85 -25.92 -22.53
N LEU A 680 6.49 -24.97 -21.68
CA LEU A 680 6.78 -24.98 -20.24
C LEU A 680 5.55 -25.28 -19.37
N GLY A 681 4.37 -25.41 -19.97
CA GLY A 681 3.09 -25.54 -19.27
C GLY A 681 2.41 -24.19 -18.98
N PRO A 682 1.12 -24.19 -18.63
CA PRO A 682 0.35 -22.96 -18.41
C PRO A 682 0.87 -22.14 -17.22
N ASN A 683 0.83 -20.81 -17.33
CA ASN A 683 1.19 -19.88 -16.26
C ASN A 683 0.16 -18.76 -16.14
N GLU A 684 -0.95 -19.09 -15.48
CA GLU A 684 -2.07 -18.17 -15.29
C GLU A 684 -1.70 -16.95 -14.44
N ARG A 685 -0.70 -17.06 -13.55
CA ARG A 685 -0.19 -15.93 -12.77
C ARG A 685 0.49 -14.89 -13.66
N LEU A 686 1.41 -15.33 -14.52
CA LEU A 686 2.07 -14.44 -15.48
C LEU A 686 1.04 -13.84 -16.44
N LYS A 687 0.10 -14.65 -16.94
CA LYS A 687 -0.99 -14.19 -17.81
C LYS A 687 -1.83 -13.09 -17.17
N ALA A 688 -2.20 -13.26 -15.89
CA ALA A 688 -2.93 -12.26 -15.12
C ALA A 688 -2.10 -10.99 -14.89
N LEU A 689 -0.82 -11.14 -14.55
CA LEU A 689 0.11 -10.02 -14.36
C LEU A 689 0.27 -9.19 -15.64
N LEU A 690 0.42 -9.85 -16.80
CA LEU A 690 0.49 -9.15 -18.08
C LEU A 690 -0.81 -8.40 -18.36
N ARG A 691 -1.97 -9.04 -18.20
CA ARG A 691 -3.28 -8.39 -18.41
C ARG A 691 -3.50 -7.18 -17.49
N LEU A 692 -2.99 -7.18 -16.27
CA LEU A 692 -3.02 -6.03 -15.37
C LEU A 692 -2.25 -4.82 -15.93
N LEU A 693 -1.24 -5.05 -16.76
CA LEU A 693 -0.47 -3.99 -17.38
C LEU A 693 -1.11 -3.43 -18.67
N LYS A 694 -2.21 -4.02 -19.16
CA LYS A 694 -2.87 -3.57 -20.40
C LYS A 694 -3.29 -2.09 -20.31
N LEU A 695 -2.97 -1.31 -21.35
CA LEU A 695 -3.31 0.10 -21.50
C LEU A 695 -4.82 0.34 -21.63
#